data_AF-A0AAN6MZC9-F1
#
_entry.id   AF-A0AAN6MZC9-F1
#
_cell.length_a   1.000
_cell.length_b   1.000
_cell.length_c   1.000
_cell.angle_alpha   90.00
_cell.angle_beta   90.00
_cell.angle_gamma   90.00
#
_symmetry.space_group_name_H-M   'P 1'
#
loop_
_entity.id
_entity.type
_entity.pdbx_description
1 polymer ?
#
loop_
_entity_poly.entity_id
_entity_poly.type
_entity_poly.pdbx_seq_one_letter_code
_entity_poly.pdbx_strand_id
1 'polypeptide(L)'
;MARKSLYRGLAAVTATQSVSALLDAPALARQYFGNDAAWYLDRIPFFESSDANLTSVYYYRWSIFRAHQRDLGGADGYISTEFLNDVSWQTNPWGSLNDATGFHLLEGRWCRDRRFKEDYATFMLGPHSNTRQYSESMADGVWQGYLVDGVAADAVSRIDAMRAVYDAWTGDSYDASKGLYWVEPLRDATEYTISSIDASGGYDGFTGGQAFRPSINSYQYANAMAIANLAALKGDTATAANYTGKADAIRTLVHAYLWNSTFNHFIDRHYASNLTAGVSYWQPIRGRELVGYVPWTHNLANDNATLAAAWSHMLDSTKLRGTHGLRTNEPSYQYYMRQYRYDAATGRPECQWNGPAWPYQTTQVLAGLANLLDHYPLSSASGVITRADYTRLLLQYVALHYNPNRGGTLALEEDYNADTGAPIVGLPRSPHYFHSGFVDLVLTGFVGLRPRSDDVLEVNPQADPGAITYFRVDRIMYHGREVAVQWDATGSRYGAAGLRVEVDGKAVATSPTLTRLTVSNFAGKAPAAISRPVAVSVQVLPRGSSAVNTTYPVGSTSVSPDPNVNSVHDAIDGRIMFYPETDAANGWDSPVGGQQVWYQVDFGKATRLQSAEIAFFADASQSNVAPKSYTVQTLNGNNKWVDVGAAKYAAPVANGITWASWAPVTANKTRILFTPPAGNRVRLVEFKLFSELVTA
;
A
#
# COMPACT_ATOMS: atom_id res chain seq x y z
N MET A 1 38.21 8.68 -78.87
CA MET A 1 36.83 9.13 -79.18
C MET A 1 36.04 9.16 -77.89
N ALA A 2 35.39 10.28 -77.62
CA ALA A 2 34.80 10.66 -76.34
C ALA A 2 33.66 9.76 -75.86
N ARG A 3 33.49 9.61 -74.53
CA ARG A 3 32.20 9.77 -73.85
C ARG A 3 32.36 9.92 -72.32
N LYS A 4 31.62 10.90 -71.81
CA LYS A 4 31.48 11.33 -70.41
C LYS A 4 30.88 10.22 -69.53
N SER A 5 31.29 10.15 -68.27
CA SER A 5 30.52 9.51 -67.19
C SER A 5 30.27 10.52 -66.07
N LEU A 6 28.99 10.70 -65.73
CA LEU A 6 28.50 11.57 -64.67
C LEU A 6 28.81 10.98 -63.29
N TYR A 7 29.35 11.80 -62.38
CA TYR A 7 29.29 11.55 -60.94
C TYR A 7 27.91 11.97 -60.41
N ARG A 8 27.15 11.02 -59.87
CA ARG A 8 25.98 11.28 -59.01
C ARG A 8 26.44 11.21 -57.56
N GLY A 9 26.28 12.31 -56.83
CA GLY A 9 26.46 12.34 -55.38
C GLY A 9 25.34 11.58 -54.68
N LEU A 10 25.71 10.67 -53.78
CA LEU A 10 24.80 10.14 -52.77
C LEU A 10 24.81 11.11 -51.58
N ALA A 11 23.67 11.76 -51.33
CA ALA A 11 23.41 12.41 -50.05
C ALA A 11 23.15 11.32 -49.01
N ALA A 12 24.00 11.26 -47.99
CA ALA A 12 23.77 10.44 -46.80
C ALA A 12 22.63 11.09 -45.99
N VAL A 13 21.47 10.42 -45.97
CA VAL A 13 20.40 10.73 -45.02
C VAL A 13 20.82 10.11 -43.69
N THR A 14 21.32 10.94 -42.77
CA THR A 14 21.43 10.58 -41.35
C THR A 14 20.02 10.45 -40.80
N ALA A 15 19.55 9.21 -40.71
CA ALA A 15 18.39 8.89 -39.89
C ALA A 15 18.77 9.12 -38.43
N THR A 16 18.45 10.30 -37.89
CA THR A 16 18.35 10.50 -36.45
C THR A 16 17.16 9.67 -35.97
N GLN A 17 17.39 8.39 -35.65
CA GLN A 17 16.50 7.64 -34.80
C GLN A 17 16.54 8.30 -33.42
N SER A 18 15.59 9.21 -33.18
CA SER A 18 15.18 9.57 -31.84
C SER A 18 14.57 8.31 -31.20
N VAL A 19 15.41 7.48 -30.59
CA VAL A 19 14.94 6.38 -29.74
C VAL A 19 14.21 7.04 -28.58
N SER A 20 12.89 6.91 -28.56
CA SER A 20 12.07 7.20 -27.39
C SER A 20 12.54 6.24 -26.28
N ALA A 21 13.16 6.76 -25.22
CA ALA A 21 13.70 5.95 -24.13
C ALA A 21 12.60 5.50 -23.17
N LEU A 22 11.59 4.80 -23.70
CA LEU A 22 10.55 4.15 -22.92
C LEU A 22 11.14 2.88 -22.31
N LEU A 23 10.91 2.68 -21.01
CA LEU A 23 11.26 1.43 -20.33
C LEU A 23 10.55 0.25 -21.01
N ASP A 24 11.25 -0.87 -21.19
CA ASP A 24 10.64 -2.11 -21.67
C ASP A 24 9.79 -2.74 -20.56
N ALA A 25 8.56 -2.22 -20.41
CA ALA A 25 7.61 -2.68 -19.41
C ALA A 25 7.34 -4.21 -19.50
N PRO A 26 7.14 -4.82 -20.69
CA PRO A 26 7.08 -6.28 -20.83
C PRO A 26 8.29 -7.03 -20.29
N ALA A 27 9.52 -6.53 -20.50
CA ALA A 27 10.71 -7.15 -19.93
C ALA A 27 10.76 -7.00 -18.40
N LEU A 28 10.54 -5.80 -17.88
CA LEU A 28 10.55 -5.52 -16.44
C LEU A 28 9.47 -6.33 -15.70
N ALA A 29 8.25 -6.38 -16.23
CA ALA A 29 7.17 -7.15 -15.61
C ALA A 29 7.51 -8.64 -15.54
N ARG A 30 8.06 -9.22 -16.62
CA ARG A 30 8.51 -10.63 -16.63
C ARG A 30 9.67 -10.86 -15.68
N GLN A 31 10.61 -9.92 -15.59
CA GLN A 31 11.77 -10.01 -14.69
C GLN A 31 11.35 -10.07 -13.22
N TYR A 32 10.43 -9.19 -12.80
CA TYR A 32 10.09 -9.05 -11.38
C TYR A 32 8.87 -9.86 -10.94
N PHE A 33 7.97 -10.23 -11.86
CA PHE A 33 6.72 -10.92 -11.52
C PHE A 33 6.53 -12.25 -12.25
N GLY A 34 7.47 -12.64 -13.13
CA GLY A 34 7.42 -13.91 -13.83
C GLY A 34 6.14 -14.10 -14.64
N ASN A 35 5.46 -15.23 -14.40
CA ASN A 35 4.19 -15.57 -15.06
C ASN A 35 3.04 -14.65 -14.65
N ASP A 36 3.20 -13.92 -13.55
CA ASP A 36 2.18 -13.05 -13.01
C ASP A 36 2.20 -11.64 -13.63
N ALA A 37 3.18 -11.38 -14.50
CA ALA A 37 3.43 -10.11 -15.19
C ALA A 37 2.19 -9.48 -15.85
N ALA A 38 1.29 -10.29 -16.39
CA ALA A 38 0.11 -9.81 -17.12
C ALA A 38 -0.78 -8.88 -16.28
N TRP A 39 -0.92 -9.15 -14.98
CA TRP A 39 -1.70 -8.28 -14.11
C TRP A 39 -1.06 -6.89 -13.96
N TYR A 40 0.26 -6.84 -13.80
CA TYR A 40 1.01 -5.61 -13.52
C TYR A 40 1.14 -4.72 -14.76
N LEU A 41 1.28 -5.32 -15.95
CA LEU A 41 1.56 -4.61 -17.20
C LEU A 41 0.61 -3.45 -17.49
N ASP A 42 -0.67 -3.59 -17.15
CA ASP A 42 -1.68 -2.57 -17.41
C ASP A 42 -2.15 -1.85 -16.15
N ARG A 43 -1.48 -2.10 -15.01
CA ARG A 43 -1.87 -1.58 -13.70
C ARG A 43 -0.87 -0.62 -13.09
N ILE A 44 0.43 -0.87 -13.25
CA ILE A 44 1.45 -0.14 -12.48
C ILE A 44 2.28 0.80 -13.36
N PRO A 45 2.83 1.91 -12.79
CA PRO A 45 3.96 2.60 -13.37
C PRO A 45 5.22 1.72 -13.31
N PHE A 46 6.11 1.89 -14.27
CA PHE A 46 7.38 1.14 -14.34
C PHE A 46 8.53 2.05 -13.99
N PHE A 47 9.47 1.57 -13.17
CA PHE A 47 10.54 2.36 -12.60
C PHE A 47 11.90 1.68 -12.74
N GLU A 48 12.94 2.48 -12.93
CA GLU A 48 14.33 2.08 -12.86
C GLU A 48 15.17 3.21 -12.28
N SER A 49 16.21 2.89 -11.51
CA SER A 49 17.24 3.85 -11.08
C SER A 49 18.65 3.28 -11.12
N SER A 50 19.65 4.15 -10.92
CA SER A 50 21.05 3.75 -10.74
C SER A 50 21.28 2.94 -9.46
N ASP A 51 20.34 2.92 -8.52
CA ASP A 51 20.31 1.98 -7.40
C ASP A 51 19.40 0.78 -7.73
N ALA A 52 20.02 -0.39 -7.90
CA ALA A 52 19.32 -1.61 -8.27
C ALA A 52 18.44 -2.15 -7.13
N ASN A 53 18.80 -1.90 -5.86
CA ASN A 53 18.02 -2.35 -4.71
C ASN A 53 16.74 -1.52 -4.57
N LEU A 54 16.81 -0.20 -4.77
CA LEU A 54 15.66 0.69 -4.84
C LEU A 54 14.70 0.23 -5.95
N THR A 55 15.24 -0.13 -7.12
CA THR A 55 14.45 -0.67 -8.23
C THR A 55 13.76 -1.98 -7.84
N SER A 56 14.49 -2.94 -7.26
CA SER A 56 13.92 -4.22 -6.83
C SER A 56 12.85 -4.07 -5.74
N VAL A 57 13.06 -3.18 -4.76
CA VAL A 57 12.06 -2.91 -3.72
C VAL A 57 10.82 -2.24 -4.29
N TYR A 58 10.94 -1.35 -5.28
CA TYR A 58 9.79 -0.76 -5.97
C TYR A 58 8.85 -1.84 -6.54
N TYR A 59 9.40 -2.84 -7.25
CA TYR A 59 8.59 -3.92 -7.80
C TYR A 59 8.08 -4.90 -6.73
N TYR A 60 8.89 -5.20 -5.72
CA TYR A 60 8.43 -5.99 -4.57
C TYR A 60 7.25 -5.34 -3.84
N ARG A 61 7.24 -4.02 -3.71
CA ARG A 61 6.13 -3.30 -3.08
C ARG A 61 4.85 -3.34 -3.88
N TRP A 62 4.93 -3.42 -5.21
CA TRP A 62 3.79 -3.76 -6.05
C TRP A 62 3.32 -5.21 -5.89
N SER A 63 4.22 -6.17 -5.61
CA SER A 63 3.78 -7.55 -5.30
C SER A 63 3.08 -7.65 -3.95
N ILE A 64 3.54 -6.90 -2.94
CA ILE A 64 2.79 -6.74 -1.68
C ILE A 64 1.42 -6.14 -1.97
N PHE A 65 1.35 -5.00 -2.66
CA PHE A 65 0.08 -4.35 -2.99
C PHE A 65 -0.89 -5.35 -3.62
N ARG A 66 -0.45 -6.11 -4.63
CA ARG A 66 -1.27 -7.13 -5.28
C ARG A 66 -1.76 -8.22 -4.32
N ALA A 67 -0.86 -8.80 -3.54
CA ALA A 67 -1.19 -9.92 -2.65
C ALA A 67 -2.22 -9.53 -1.57
N HIS A 68 -2.28 -8.25 -1.23
CA HIS A 68 -3.21 -7.69 -0.25
C HIS A 68 -4.53 -7.20 -0.85
N GLN A 69 -4.74 -7.31 -2.17
CA GLN A 69 -6.04 -7.01 -2.77
C GLN A 69 -7.00 -8.20 -2.59
N ARG A 70 -7.84 -8.12 -1.57
CA ARG A 70 -8.90 -9.10 -1.33
C ARG A 70 -10.16 -8.69 -2.09
N ASP A 71 -10.64 -9.58 -2.95
CA ASP A 71 -11.95 -9.47 -3.58
C ASP A 71 -13.02 -9.90 -2.57
N LEU A 72 -13.94 -9.01 -2.22
CA LEU A 72 -15.03 -9.32 -1.31
C LEU A 72 -16.26 -9.90 -2.04
N GLY A 73 -16.20 -9.95 -3.37
CA GLY A 73 -17.35 -10.25 -4.22
C GLY A 73 -18.45 -9.18 -4.12
N GLY A 74 -19.51 -9.38 -4.91
CA GLY A 74 -20.73 -8.59 -4.82
C GLY A 74 -20.51 -7.06 -4.89
N ALA A 75 -21.20 -6.34 -4.00
CA ALA A 75 -21.25 -4.87 -3.98
C ALA A 75 -20.11 -4.22 -3.17
N ASP A 76 -19.43 -4.98 -2.30
CA ASP A 76 -18.36 -4.44 -1.45
C ASP A 76 -17.03 -4.30 -2.21
N GLY A 77 -16.88 -4.97 -3.36
CA GLY A 77 -15.73 -4.80 -4.26
C GLY A 77 -14.41 -5.28 -3.64
N TYR A 78 -13.35 -4.50 -3.79
CA TYR A 78 -12.00 -4.84 -3.28
C TYR A 78 -11.63 -4.05 -2.04
N ILE A 79 -10.87 -4.70 -1.14
CA ILE A 79 -10.14 -4.01 -0.06
C ILE A 79 -8.65 -4.32 -0.11
N SER A 80 -7.84 -3.44 0.47
CA SER A 80 -6.46 -3.74 0.83
C SER A 80 -6.42 -4.26 2.28
N THR A 81 -5.99 -5.51 2.48
CA THR A 81 -5.75 -6.05 3.83
C THR A 81 -4.38 -5.61 4.34
N GLU A 82 -4.19 -5.62 5.64
CA GLU A 82 -2.90 -5.33 6.27
C GLU A 82 -2.06 -6.60 6.46
N PHE A 83 -2.70 -7.68 6.91
CA PHE A 83 -2.11 -9.01 7.04
C PHE A 83 -2.59 -9.93 5.90
N LEU A 84 -1.69 -10.80 5.41
CA LEU A 84 -2.04 -11.86 4.47
C LEU A 84 -2.90 -12.95 5.14
N ASN A 85 -2.62 -13.24 6.40
CA ASN A 85 -3.39 -14.16 7.22
C ASN A 85 -4.38 -13.39 8.10
N ASP A 86 -5.54 -13.98 8.36
CA ASP A 86 -6.50 -13.41 9.30
C ASP A 86 -5.90 -13.30 10.72
N VAL A 87 -6.09 -12.14 11.36
CA VAL A 87 -5.71 -11.87 12.76
C VAL A 87 -6.94 -11.64 13.62
N SER A 88 -6.86 -11.88 14.93
CA SER A 88 -8.04 -11.90 15.80
C SER A 88 -8.67 -10.52 16.06
N TRP A 89 -7.97 -9.43 15.76
CA TRP A 89 -8.43 -8.05 15.98
C TRP A 89 -8.94 -7.36 14.70
N GLN A 90 -8.95 -8.04 13.56
CA GLN A 90 -9.52 -7.47 12.33
C GLN A 90 -11.05 -7.42 12.36
N THR A 91 -11.62 -6.57 11.51
CA THR A 91 -13.07 -6.55 11.30
C THR A 91 -13.50 -7.78 10.50
N ASN A 92 -14.31 -8.64 11.11
CA ASN A 92 -14.84 -9.85 10.50
C ASN A 92 -16.15 -9.57 9.74
N PRO A 93 -16.39 -10.27 8.61
CA PRO A 93 -15.57 -11.32 8.01
C PRO A 93 -14.52 -10.82 6.99
N TRP A 94 -14.50 -9.52 6.69
CA TRP A 94 -13.74 -8.97 5.56
C TRP A 94 -12.22 -8.98 5.74
N GLY A 95 -11.72 -8.99 6.97
CA GLY A 95 -10.28 -8.89 7.24
C GLY A 95 -9.75 -7.47 7.10
N SER A 96 -10.58 -6.50 7.46
CA SER A 96 -10.28 -5.07 7.36
C SER A 96 -9.72 -4.51 8.67
N LEU A 97 -8.69 -3.67 8.54
CA LEU A 97 -8.10 -2.85 9.59
C LEU A 97 -7.93 -1.43 9.04
N ASN A 98 -8.14 -0.40 9.88
CA ASN A 98 -8.24 0.99 9.40
C ASN A 98 -6.98 1.85 9.63
N ASP A 99 -6.06 1.40 10.47
CA ASP A 99 -4.75 1.98 10.82
C ASP A 99 -3.84 2.28 9.62
N ALA A 100 -3.74 1.37 8.63
CA ALA A 100 -2.93 1.61 7.42
C ALA A 100 -3.72 2.11 6.20
N THR A 101 -5.01 2.43 6.34
CA THR A 101 -5.87 2.86 5.22
C THR A 101 -5.28 4.03 4.43
N GLY A 102 -4.71 5.02 5.14
CA GLY A 102 -4.06 6.17 4.50
C GLY A 102 -2.92 5.74 3.58
N PHE A 103 -2.07 4.80 4.01
CA PHE A 103 -0.98 4.29 3.18
C PHE A 103 -1.49 3.45 2.02
N HIS A 104 -2.49 2.60 2.23
CA HIS A 104 -3.06 1.77 1.17
C HIS A 104 -3.67 2.63 0.05
N LEU A 105 -4.40 3.69 0.40
CA LEU A 105 -4.96 4.63 -0.58
C LEU A 105 -3.86 5.40 -1.32
N LEU A 106 -2.79 5.82 -0.63
CA LEU A 106 -1.65 6.52 -1.23
C LEU A 106 -0.79 5.61 -2.12
N GLU A 107 -0.65 4.33 -1.79
CA GLU A 107 0.03 3.35 -2.63
C GLU A 107 -0.85 3.01 -3.86
N GLY A 108 -2.13 2.73 -3.61
CA GLY A 108 -3.10 2.29 -4.62
C GLY A 108 -3.54 3.38 -5.60
N ARG A 109 -3.40 4.67 -5.28
CA ARG A 109 -3.76 5.77 -6.21
C ARG A 109 -2.96 5.78 -7.51
N TRP A 110 -1.82 5.10 -7.52
CA TRP A 110 -0.97 4.95 -8.71
C TRP A 110 -1.36 3.76 -9.58
N CYS A 111 -2.25 2.89 -9.09
CA CYS A 111 -2.78 1.78 -9.86
C CYS A 111 -3.84 2.28 -10.85
N ARG A 112 -3.69 1.89 -12.12
CA ARG A 112 -4.64 2.23 -13.19
C ARG A 112 -6.00 1.58 -13.02
N ASP A 113 -6.02 0.41 -12.38
CA ASP A 113 -7.25 -0.25 -11.98
C ASP A 113 -7.80 0.42 -10.74
N ARG A 114 -8.64 1.44 -10.96
CA ARG A 114 -9.13 2.32 -9.90
C ARG A 114 -10.01 1.61 -8.86
N ARG A 115 -10.44 0.36 -9.09
CA ARG A 115 -11.21 -0.44 -8.10
C ARG A 115 -10.48 -0.55 -6.77
N PHE A 116 -9.19 -0.85 -6.80
CA PHE A 116 -8.41 -1.08 -5.58
C PHE A 116 -8.31 0.14 -4.67
N LYS A 117 -8.48 1.35 -5.22
CA LYS A 117 -8.59 2.59 -4.45
C LYS A 117 -10.05 2.95 -4.18
N GLU A 118 -10.91 2.95 -5.19
CA GLU A 118 -12.29 3.46 -5.09
C GLU A 118 -13.21 2.54 -4.31
N ASP A 119 -13.18 1.23 -4.58
CA ASP A 119 -13.99 0.26 -3.86
C ASP A 119 -13.50 0.19 -2.40
N TYR A 120 -12.18 0.24 -2.17
CA TYR A 120 -11.60 0.28 -0.83
C TYR A 120 -12.00 1.54 -0.07
N ALA A 121 -11.91 2.73 -0.66
CA ALA A 121 -12.38 3.97 -0.04
C ALA A 121 -13.88 3.93 0.26
N THR A 122 -14.71 3.35 -0.63
CA THR A 122 -16.14 3.14 -0.38
C THR A 122 -16.37 2.21 0.79
N PHE A 123 -15.67 1.07 0.84
CA PHE A 123 -15.79 0.10 1.92
C PHE A 123 -15.37 0.71 3.27
N MET A 124 -14.20 1.36 3.32
CA MET A 124 -13.64 1.89 4.55
C MET A 124 -14.47 3.03 5.16
N LEU A 125 -15.19 3.79 4.35
CA LEU A 125 -16.14 4.82 4.81
C LEU A 125 -17.58 4.30 4.88
N GLY A 126 -17.81 3.03 4.55
CA GLY A 126 -19.10 2.37 4.51
C GLY A 126 -19.49 1.74 5.85
N PRO A 127 -20.72 1.20 5.94
CA PRO A 127 -21.27 0.65 7.18
C PRO A 127 -20.62 -0.66 7.65
N HIS A 128 -19.84 -1.33 6.77
CA HIS A 128 -19.18 -2.60 7.05
C HIS A 128 -17.76 -2.43 7.65
N SER A 129 -17.25 -1.19 7.70
CA SER A 129 -15.93 -0.87 8.23
C SER A 129 -15.98 -0.45 9.70
N ASN A 130 -14.97 -0.85 10.47
CA ASN A 130 -14.69 -0.23 11.77
C ASN A 130 -13.82 1.01 11.56
N THR A 131 -14.47 2.15 11.30
CA THR A 131 -13.80 3.39 10.89
C THR A 131 -12.97 4.07 11.98
N ARG A 132 -13.07 3.61 13.23
CA ARG A 132 -12.43 4.24 14.39
C ARG A 132 -11.78 3.23 15.35
N GLN A 133 -11.46 2.03 14.87
CA GLN A 133 -10.66 1.08 15.64
C GLN A 133 -9.31 1.71 16.00
N TYR A 134 -8.66 2.25 14.97
CA TYR A 134 -7.44 3.05 15.07
C TYR A 134 -7.67 4.47 14.55
N SER A 135 -6.80 5.39 14.97
CA SER A 135 -6.65 6.74 14.42
C SER A 135 -6.43 6.69 12.92
N GLU A 136 -6.94 7.67 12.18
CA GLU A 136 -6.99 7.56 10.72
C GLU A 136 -6.92 8.91 10.01
N SER A 137 -6.40 8.89 8.77
CA SER A 137 -6.38 10.00 7.81
C SER A 137 -7.10 9.63 6.49
N MET A 138 -8.20 8.89 6.57
CA MET A 138 -8.91 8.34 5.40
C MET A 138 -9.46 9.41 4.47
N ALA A 139 -9.99 10.51 5.01
CA ALA A 139 -10.51 11.60 4.18
C ALA A 139 -9.38 12.27 3.38
N ASP A 140 -8.21 12.46 4.00
CA ASP A 140 -6.99 12.89 3.29
C ASP A 140 -6.61 11.88 2.20
N GLY A 141 -6.59 10.57 2.48
CA GLY A 141 -6.33 9.54 1.49
C GLY A 141 -7.25 9.63 0.24
N VAL A 142 -8.54 9.92 0.43
CA VAL A 142 -9.47 10.14 -0.70
C VAL A 142 -9.15 11.42 -1.48
N TRP A 143 -8.89 12.54 -0.78
CA TRP A 143 -8.48 13.79 -1.41
C TRP A 143 -7.20 13.60 -2.24
N GLN A 144 -6.19 12.96 -1.66
CA GLN A 144 -4.91 12.63 -2.29
C GLN A 144 -5.08 11.70 -3.50
N GLY A 145 -6.06 10.80 -3.46
CA GLY A 145 -6.44 9.97 -4.61
C GLY A 145 -7.05 10.78 -5.74
N TYR A 146 -7.92 11.75 -5.43
CA TYR A 146 -8.50 12.68 -6.40
C TYR A 146 -7.44 13.55 -7.07
N LEU A 147 -6.43 14.02 -6.30
CA LEU A 147 -5.33 14.80 -6.87
C LEU A 147 -4.56 14.05 -7.97
N VAL A 148 -4.62 12.72 -8.00
CA VAL A 148 -3.95 11.89 -9.01
C VAL A 148 -4.86 11.54 -10.18
N ASP A 149 -6.10 11.11 -9.95
CA ASP A 149 -6.97 10.66 -11.06
C ASP A 149 -7.87 11.77 -11.64
N GLY A 150 -8.08 12.87 -10.92
CA GLY A 150 -8.88 14.01 -11.33
C GLY A 150 -10.40 13.77 -11.31
N VAL A 151 -10.90 12.67 -10.74
CA VAL A 151 -12.33 12.33 -10.78
C VAL A 151 -13.07 12.87 -9.54
N ALA A 152 -13.43 14.14 -9.59
CA ALA A 152 -14.07 14.83 -8.47
C ALA A 152 -15.37 14.14 -8.00
N ALA A 153 -16.16 13.58 -8.91
CA ALA A 153 -17.44 12.94 -8.59
C ALA A 153 -17.27 11.75 -7.61
N ASP A 154 -16.22 10.94 -7.80
CA ASP A 154 -15.95 9.78 -6.95
C ASP A 154 -15.58 10.22 -5.53
N ALA A 155 -14.70 11.21 -5.39
CA ALA A 155 -14.29 11.74 -4.09
C ALA A 155 -15.41 12.51 -3.36
N VAL A 156 -16.13 13.39 -4.05
CA VAL A 156 -17.23 14.19 -3.48
C VAL A 156 -18.37 13.31 -2.98
N SER A 157 -18.62 12.16 -3.61
CA SER A 157 -19.68 11.23 -3.20
C SER A 157 -19.53 10.72 -1.75
N ARG A 158 -18.34 10.83 -1.16
CA ARG A 158 -18.01 10.30 0.18
C ARG A 158 -17.99 11.37 1.26
N ILE A 159 -18.23 12.64 0.92
CA ILE A 159 -18.04 13.76 1.86
C ILE A 159 -18.87 13.62 3.14
N ASP A 160 -20.10 13.12 3.04
CA ASP A 160 -20.97 12.98 4.21
C ASP A 160 -20.51 11.85 5.14
N ALA A 161 -19.98 10.75 4.58
CA ALA A 161 -19.37 9.68 5.37
C ALA A 161 -18.09 10.15 6.08
N MET A 162 -17.25 10.92 5.39
CA MET A 162 -16.05 11.53 6.00
C MET A 162 -16.40 12.45 7.16
N ARG A 163 -17.43 13.30 6.98
CA ARG A 163 -17.93 14.18 8.04
C ARG A 163 -18.45 13.38 9.23
N ALA A 164 -19.18 12.29 8.98
CA ALA A 164 -19.66 11.42 10.05
C ALA A 164 -18.51 10.80 10.86
N VAL A 165 -17.43 10.33 10.21
CA VAL A 165 -16.25 9.82 10.90
C VAL A 165 -15.55 10.91 11.72
N TYR A 166 -15.33 12.09 11.13
CA TYR A 166 -14.73 13.24 11.80
C TYR A 166 -15.52 13.68 13.04
N ASP A 167 -16.84 13.82 12.89
CA ASP A 167 -17.71 14.27 13.97
C ASP A 167 -17.81 13.20 15.07
N ALA A 168 -17.70 11.91 14.74
CA ALA A 168 -17.62 10.84 15.73
C ALA A 168 -16.33 10.90 16.56
N TRP A 169 -15.17 11.20 15.96
CA TRP A 169 -13.93 11.47 16.71
C TRP A 169 -14.07 12.70 17.61
N THR A 170 -14.74 13.75 17.13
CA THR A 170 -15.04 14.95 17.95
C THR A 170 -15.94 14.61 19.14
N GLY A 171 -16.84 13.64 18.98
CA GLY A 171 -17.81 13.26 19.99
C GLY A 171 -17.23 12.51 21.20
N ASP A 172 -16.16 11.73 21.03
CA ASP A 172 -15.65 10.86 22.12
C ASP A 172 -14.12 10.89 22.35
N SER A 173 -13.35 11.60 21.52
CA SER A 173 -11.89 11.60 21.58
C SER A 173 -11.30 13.01 21.43
N TYR A 174 -12.06 14.04 21.83
CA TYR A 174 -11.68 15.45 21.78
C TYR A 174 -11.87 16.12 23.14
N ASP A 175 -10.87 16.84 23.63
CA ASP A 175 -10.96 17.63 24.86
C ASP A 175 -11.23 19.09 24.52
N ALA A 176 -12.47 19.54 24.72
CA ALA A 176 -12.88 20.91 24.43
C ALA A 176 -12.11 21.98 25.26
N SER A 177 -11.59 21.62 26.43
CA SER A 177 -10.81 22.55 27.26
C SER A 177 -9.40 22.83 26.72
N LYS A 178 -8.89 21.92 25.86
CA LYS A 178 -7.58 22.03 25.20
C LYS A 178 -7.70 22.31 23.71
N GLY A 179 -8.85 21.97 23.12
CA GLY A 179 -9.09 22.01 21.69
C GLY A 179 -8.27 20.99 20.89
N LEU A 180 -7.91 19.88 21.51
CA LEU A 180 -7.07 18.83 20.92
C LEU A 180 -7.72 17.46 21.05
N TYR A 181 -7.41 16.59 20.09
CA TYR A 181 -7.78 15.18 20.12
C TYR A 181 -6.80 14.36 20.95
N TRP A 182 -7.30 13.30 21.57
CA TRP A 182 -6.53 12.37 22.37
C TRP A 182 -6.89 10.93 22.02
N VAL A 183 -5.92 10.02 22.13
CA VAL A 183 -6.12 8.58 21.90
C VAL A 183 -5.21 7.77 22.82
N GLU A 184 -5.59 6.54 23.08
CA GLU A 184 -4.69 5.51 23.62
C GLU A 184 -3.68 5.13 22.52
N PRO A 185 -2.38 4.94 22.82
CA PRO A 185 -1.38 4.56 21.81
C PRO A 185 -1.72 3.30 21.03
N LEU A 186 -2.36 2.31 21.66
CA LEU A 186 -2.87 1.12 20.98
C LEU A 186 -3.90 1.49 19.88
N ARG A 187 -4.79 2.43 20.15
CA ARG A 187 -5.73 3.00 19.16
C ARG A 187 -5.06 3.96 18.16
N ASP A 188 -3.76 4.16 18.28
CA ASP A 188 -2.94 4.89 17.29
C ASP A 188 -2.02 3.91 16.53
N ALA A 189 -2.26 2.60 16.68
CA ALA A 189 -1.42 1.49 16.18
C ALA A 189 0.04 1.57 16.64
N THR A 190 0.27 2.11 17.86
CA THR A 190 1.61 2.34 18.43
C THR A 190 1.68 1.96 19.92
N GLU A 191 1.27 0.73 20.25
CA GLU A 191 1.41 0.17 21.61
C GLU A 191 2.84 0.24 22.17
N TYR A 192 2.97 0.36 23.50
CA TYR A 192 4.27 0.54 24.17
C TYR A 192 5.01 1.83 23.80
N THR A 193 4.31 2.95 23.62
CA THR A 193 4.97 4.27 23.57
C THR A 193 5.42 4.72 24.96
N ILE A 194 6.18 5.81 25.02
CA ILE A 194 6.54 6.46 26.28
C ILE A 194 5.29 6.76 27.12
N SER A 195 4.19 7.20 26.48
CA SER A 195 2.99 7.58 27.22
C SER A 195 2.30 6.40 27.92
N SER A 196 2.17 5.24 27.27
CA SER A 196 1.56 4.05 27.88
C SER A 196 2.48 3.35 28.86
N ILE A 197 3.78 3.30 28.57
CA ILE A 197 4.76 2.71 29.49
C ILE A 197 4.85 3.54 30.77
N ASP A 198 4.99 4.86 30.68
CA ASP A 198 5.07 5.71 31.87
C ASP A 198 3.74 5.68 32.65
N ALA A 199 2.59 5.67 31.97
CA ALA A 199 1.29 5.56 32.63
C ALA A 199 1.08 4.22 33.35
N SER A 200 1.79 3.16 32.97
CA SER A 200 1.79 1.89 33.70
C SER A 200 2.73 1.88 34.91
N GLY A 201 3.56 2.92 35.10
CA GLY A 201 4.67 2.93 36.05
C GLY A 201 5.89 2.13 35.56
N GLY A 202 5.98 1.87 34.25
CA GLY A 202 7.05 1.13 33.60
C GLY A 202 6.93 -0.39 33.69
N TYR A 203 5.81 -0.92 34.19
CA TYR A 203 5.58 -2.37 34.34
C TYR A 203 5.01 -3.02 33.08
N ASP A 204 4.28 -2.26 32.26
CA ASP A 204 3.64 -2.69 31.02
C ASP A 204 3.63 -1.50 30.03
N GLY A 205 2.77 -1.52 29.02
CA GLY A 205 2.50 -0.44 28.08
C GLY A 205 1.59 -0.84 26.92
N PHE A 206 0.96 -2.03 26.96
CA PHE A 206 0.05 -2.48 25.91
C PHE A 206 -1.21 -1.62 25.83
N THR A 207 -1.80 -1.31 26.98
CA THR A 207 -2.98 -0.45 27.13
C THR A 207 -2.69 0.73 28.07
N GLY A 208 -3.61 1.67 28.15
CA GLY A 208 -3.50 2.91 28.90
C GLY A 208 -2.63 3.97 28.23
N GLY A 209 -2.33 5.04 28.97
CA GLY A 209 -1.50 6.13 28.47
C GLY A 209 -2.15 6.99 27.41
N GLN A 210 -3.48 7.16 27.49
CA GLN A 210 -4.22 8.11 26.65
C GLN A 210 -3.50 9.46 26.63
N ALA A 211 -3.27 10.00 25.44
CA ALA A 211 -2.47 11.18 25.25
C ALA A 211 -3.00 12.05 24.10
N PHE A 212 -2.76 13.36 24.22
CA PHE A 212 -2.79 14.31 23.11
C PHE A 212 -1.56 14.08 22.26
N ARG A 213 -1.71 13.35 21.15
CA ARG A 213 -0.59 12.90 20.31
C ARG A 213 -0.45 13.77 19.05
N PRO A 214 0.78 14.04 18.55
CA PRO A 214 0.99 14.69 17.26
C PRO A 214 0.32 13.95 16.10
N SER A 215 0.20 12.62 16.16
CA SER A 215 -0.47 11.78 15.15
C SER A 215 -1.94 12.13 14.96
N ILE A 216 -2.81 11.75 15.88
CA ILE A 216 -4.27 11.95 15.74
C ILE A 216 -4.63 13.40 15.44
N ASN A 217 -3.94 14.38 16.03
CA ASN A 217 -4.19 15.79 15.73
C ASN A 217 -3.78 16.15 14.30
N SER A 218 -2.66 15.63 13.80
CA SER A 218 -2.28 15.80 12.38
C SER A 218 -3.23 15.09 11.43
N TYR A 219 -3.73 13.91 11.79
CA TYR A 219 -4.71 13.20 10.96
C TYR A 219 -6.05 13.93 10.91
N GLN A 220 -6.55 14.45 12.04
CA GLN A 220 -7.77 15.25 12.07
C GLN A 220 -7.58 16.59 11.33
N TYR A 221 -6.39 17.21 11.41
CA TYR A 221 -6.05 18.35 10.55
C TYR A 221 -6.18 18.00 9.06
N ALA A 222 -5.56 16.88 8.64
CA ALA A 222 -5.57 16.43 7.25
C ALA A 222 -7.00 16.12 6.76
N ASN A 223 -7.77 15.40 7.58
CA ASN A 223 -9.16 15.06 7.28
C ASN A 223 -10.04 16.31 7.19
N ALA A 224 -9.85 17.29 8.07
CA ALA A 224 -10.56 18.56 7.99
C ALA A 224 -10.24 19.32 6.70
N MET A 225 -8.96 19.41 6.33
CA MET A 225 -8.54 20.04 5.07
C MET A 225 -9.12 19.31 3.85
N ALA A 226 -9.12 17.98 3.85
CA ALA A 226 -9.71 17.18 2.77
C ALA A 226 -11.21 17.44 2.61
N ILE A 227 -11.97 17.42 3.71
CA ILE A 227 -13.41 17.73 3.71
C ILE A 227 -13.64 19.17 3.22
N ALA A 228 -12.82 20.14 3.67
CA ALA A 228 -12.93 21.52 3.24
C ALA A 228 -12.71 21.69 1.73
N ASN A 229 -11.67 21.04 1.20
CA ASN A 229 -11.33 21.08 -0.22
C ASN A 229 -12.43 20.43 -1.08
N LEU A 230 -12.94 19.26 -0.68
CA LEU A 230 -14.03 18.59 -1.39
C LEU A 230 -15.35 19.37 -1.31
N ALA A 231 -15.63 20.02 -0.17
CA ALA A 231 -16.77 20.93 -0.04
C ALA A 231 -16.65 22.14 -0.98
N ALA A 232 -15.46 22.73 -1.08
CA ALA A 232 -15.20 23.81 -2.03
C ALA A 232 -15.40 23.36 -3.49
N LEU A 233 -14.94 22.16 -3.86
CA LEU A 233 -15.14 21.60 -5.21
C LEU A 233 -16.62 21.45 -5.58
N LYS A 234 -17.50 21.11 -4.62
CA LYS A 234 -18.95 21.01 -4.87
C LYS A 234 -19.70 22.35 -4.75
N GLY A 235 -19.00 23.44 -4.43
CA GLY A 235 -19.60 24.77 -4.20
C GLY A 235 -20.21 24.99 -2.81
N ASP A 236 -19.95 24.11 -1.84
CA ASP A 236 -20.40 24.24 -0.45
C ASP A 236 -19.39 25.05 0.38
N THR A 237 -19.47 26.36 0.23
CA THR A 237 -18.55 27.31 0.87
C THR A 237 -18.70 27.35 2.39
N ALA A 238 -19.88 27.03 2.93
CA ALA A 238 -20.13 27.02 4.36
C ALA A 238 -19.40 25.84 5.05
N THR A 239 -19.53 24.63 4.52
CA THR A 239 -18.79 23.47 5.01
C THR A 239 -17.28 23.66 4.82
N ALA A 240 -16.86 24.21 3.67
CA ALA A 240 -15.45 24.51 3.40
C ALA A 240 -14.85 25.45 4.45
N ALA A 241 -15.52 26.57 4.75
CA ALA A 241 -15.07 27.53 5.76
C ALA A 241 -15.04 26.92 7.18
N ASN A 242 -16.06 26.13 7.55
CA ASN A 242 -16.13 25.48 8.85
C ASN A 242 -14.95 24.52 9.08
N TYR A 243 -14.71 23.60 8.15
CA TYR A 243 -13.62 22.63 8.29
C TYR A 243 -12.23 23.27 8.13
N THR A 244 -12.09 24.32 7.32
CA THR A 244 -10.85 25.14 7.30
C THR A 244 -10.59 25.74 8.67
N GLY A 245 -11.61 26.33 9.31
CA GLY A 245 -11.48 26.89 10.66
C GLY A 245 -11.12 25.84 11.72
N LYS A 246 -11.67 24.61 11.62
CA LYS A 246 -11.27 23.49 12.47
C LYS A 246 -9.80 23.12 12.27
N ALA A 247 -9.34 23.03 11.02
CA ALA A 247 -7.95 22.73 10.70
C ALA A 247 -6.99 23.82 11.22
N ASP A 248 -7.33 25.10 11.05
CA ASP A 248 -6.53 26.23 11.56
C ASP A 248 -6.43 26.25 13.09
N ALA A 249 -7.52 25.89 13.79
CA ALA A 249 -7.52 25.75 15.23
C ALA A 249 -6.57 24.63 15.68
N ILE A 250 -6.66 23.45 15.06
CA ILE A 250 -5.75 22.32 15.36
C ILE A 250 -4.30 22.73 15.10
N ARG A 251 -4.00 23.32 13.94
CA ARG A 251 -2.65 23.80 13.61
C ARG A 251 -2.13 24.72 14.71
N THR A 252 -2.91 25.71 15.12
CA THR A 252 -2.51 26.66 16.16
C THR A 252 -2.21 25.96 17.49
N LEU A 253 -3.08 25.06 17.93
CA LEU A 253 -2.99 24.41 19.24
C LEU A 253 -1.89 23.33 19.29
N VAL A 254 -1.65 22.61 18.19
CA VAL A 254 -0.53 21.66 18.08
C VAL A 254 0.80 22.39 18.24
N HIS A 255 0.99 23.53 17.58
CA HIS A 255 2.20 24.35 17.75
C HIS A 255 2.31 24.95 19.16
N ALA A 256 1.21 25.43 19.73
CA ALA A 256 1.23 26.06 21.05
C ALA A 256 1.52 25.06 22.17
N TYR A 257 1.01 23.84 22.06
CA TYR A 257 0.96 22.92 23.19
C TYR A 257 1.76 21.64 23.00
N LEU A 258 1.84 21.09 21.79
CA LEU A 258 2.57 19.84 21.55
C LEU A 258 4.03 20.10 21.14
N TRP A 259 4.39 21.30 20.70
CA TRP A 259 5.79 21.67 20.57
C TRP A 259 6.44 21.83 21.94
N ASN A 260 7.54 21.09 22.18
CA ASN A 260 8.33 21.19 23.39
C ASN A 260 9.69 21.84 23.09
N SER A 261 9.97 22.98 23.70
CA SER A 261 11.20 23.75 23.49
C SER A 261 12.44 23.14 24.17
N THR A 262 12.27 22.30 25.20
CA THR A 262 13.39 21.57 25.81
C THR A 262 13.88 20.49 24.86
N PHE A 263 12.96 19.76 24.23
CA PHE A 263 13.29 18.73 23.26
C PHE A 263 13.49 19.27 21.84
N ASN A 264 13.02 20.48 21.53
CA ASN A 264 12.87 21.02 20.16
C ASN A 264 12.15 20.02 19.24
N HIS A 265 11.02 19.51 19.71
CA HIS A 265 10.29 18.42 19.06
C HIS A 265 8.80 18.49 19.40
N PHE A 266 7.93 18.01 18.51
CA PHE A 266 6.53 17.77 18.86
C PHE A 266 6.43 16.49 19.69
N ILE A 267 5.82 16.58 20.88
CA ILE A 267 5.69 15.44 21.80
C ILE A 267 4.27 15.33 22.35
N ASP A 268 3.95 14.14 22.81
CA ASP A 268 2.70 13.84 23.46
C ASP A 268 2.53 14.58 24.80
N ARG A 269 1.28 14.77 25.19
CA ARG A 269 0.88 15.10 26.57
C ARG A 269 -0.13 14.12 27.09
N HIS A 270 -0.01 13.70 28.34
CA HIS A 270 -0.96 12.78 28.95
C HIS A 270 -2.37 13.39 29.04
N TYR A 271 -3.38 12.62 28.64
CA TYR A 271 -4.80 12.93 28.82
C TYR A 271 -5.36 12.28 30.09
N ALA A 272 -4.92 11.07 30.46
CA ALA A 272 -5.34 10.46 31.71
C ALA A 272 -4.25 10.64 32.79
N SER A 273 -4.68 11.00 34.01
CA SER A 273 -3.79 10.97 35.18
C SER A 273 -3.66 9.54 35.73
N ASN A 274 -2.45 9.13 36.07
CA ASN A 274 -2.19 8.00 36.94
C ASN A 274 -1.15 8.40 38.00
N LEU A 275 -1.63 8.96 39.12
CA LEU A 275 -0.78 9.56 40.14
C LEU A 275 0.12 8.54 40.85
N THR A 276 -0.28 7.27 40.93
CA THR A 276 0.58 6.21 41.50
C THR A 276 1.76 5.88 40.59
N ALA A 277 1.61 6.08 39.28
CA ALA A 277 2.68 6.00 38.29
C ALA A 277 3.44 7.32 38.09
N GLY A 278 3.03 8.40 38.77
CA GLY A 278 3.65 9.72 38.62
C GLY A 278 3.28 10.47 37.34
N VAL A 279 2.20 10.07 36.67
CA VAL A 279 1.68 10.70 35.44
C VAL A 279 0.46 11.56 35.77
N SER A 280 0.47 12.82 35.32
CA SER A 280 -0.66 13.75 35.49
C SER A 280 -1.21 14.24 34.16
N TYR A 281 -2.51 14.55 34.13
CA TYR A 281 -3.15 15.27 33.02
C TYR A 281 -2.31 16.47 32.57
N TRP A 282 -2.18 16.62 31.25
CA TRP A 282 -1.45 17.68 30.56
C TRP A 282 0.08 17.65 30.68
N GLN A 283 0.63 16.76 31.51
CA GLN A 283 2.08 16.58 31.61
C GLN A 283 2.65 16.09 30.27
N PRO A 284 3.73 16.69 29.76
CA PRO A 284 4.41 16.17 28.57
C PRO A 284 5.05 14.81 28.87
N ILE A 285 5.11 13.94 27.85
CA ILE A 285 5.97 12.77 27.93
C ILE A 285 7.44 13.19 28.04
N ARG A 286 8.29 12.28 28.51
CA ARG A 286 9.68 12.58 28.87
C ARG A 286 10.72 12.15 27.82
N GLY A 287 10.35 12.19 26.54
CA GLY A 287 11.26 11.89 25.44
C GLY A 287 10.68 12.26 24.09
N ARG A 288 11.51 12.16 23.04
CA ARG A 288 11.07 12.32 21.65
C ARG A 288 10.64 10.98 21.09
N GLU A 289 9.55 11.01 20.34
CA GLU A 289 9.09 9.89 19.54
C GLU A 289 9.00 10.32 18.08
N LEU A 290 9.19 9.36 17.17
CA LEU A 290 9.21 9.60 15.73
C LEU A 290 7.86 10.13 15.21
N VAL A 291 6.76 9.85 15.92
CA VAL A 291 5.42 10.43 15.71
C VAL A 291 5.43 11.96 15.68
N GLY A 292 6.40 12.62 16.33
CA GLY A 292 6.55 14.07 16.32
C GLY A 292 6.86 14.67 14.95
N TYR A 293 7.16 13.86 13.93
CA TYR A 293 7.31 14.33 12.55
C TYR A 293 6.04 14.25 11.69
N VAL A 294 5.00 13.58 12.16
CA VAL A 294 3.71 13.45 11.46
C VAL A 294 3.08 14.82 11.10
N PRO A 295 3.26 15.91 11.88
CA PRO A 295 2.84 17.24 11.46
C PRO A 295 3.36 17.68 10.07
N TRP A 296 4.55 17.28 9.65
CA TRP A 296 5.05 17.61 8.29
C TRP A 296 4.47 16.68 7.23
N THR A 297 4.13 15.42 7.57
CA THR A 297 3.50 14.47 6.65
C THR A 297 2.20 15.03 6.06
N HIS A 298 1.42 15.75 6.86
CA HIS A 298 0.14 16.32 6.46
C HIS A 298 0.16 17.85 6.29
N ASN A 299 1.34 18.45 6.15
CA ASN A 299 1.50 19.91 5.95
C ASN A 299 0.90 20.78 7.08
N LEU A 300 0.81 20.23 8.29
CA LEU A 300 0.34 20.93 9.48
C LEU A 300 1.41 21.90 9.98
N ALA A 301 2.67 21.45 10.05
CA ALA A 301 3.78 22.23 10.59
C ALA A 301 3.97 23.57 9.86
N ASN A 302 4.34 24.61 10.60
CA ASN A 302 4.67 25.93 10.03
C ASN A 302 6.09 25.92 9.44
N ASP A 303 6.30 26.69 8.37
CA ASP A 303 7.63 26.83 7.78
C ASP A 303 8.49 27.85 8.56
N ASN A 304 9.47 27.36 9.33
CA ASN A 304 10.45 28.20 10.02
C ASN A 304 11.67 27.38 10.51
N ALA A 305 12.77 28.08 10.77
CA ALA A 305 14.03 27.47 11.21
C ALA A 305 13.96 26.79 12.60
N THR A 306 13.10 27.26 13.51
CA THR A 306 12.96 26.67 14.86
C THR A 306 12.40 25.25 14.77
N LEU A 307 11.36 25.04 13.98
CA LEU A 307 10.80 23.71 13.75
C LEU A 307 11.73 22.86 12.89
N ALA A 308 12.41 23.46 11.89
CA ALA A 308 13.39 22.76 11.06
C ALA A 308 14.52 22.11 11.88
N ALA A 309 14.93 22.72 12.99
CA ALA A 309 15.96 22.18 13.87
C ALA A 309 15.65 20.77 14.42
N ALA A 310 14.36 20.40 14.53
CA ALA A 310 13.94 19.07 14.97
C ALA A 310 14.53 17.97 14.09
N TRP A 311 14.64 18.21 12.78
CA TRP A 311 15.12 17.22 11.80
C TRP A 311 16.58 16.79 12.02
N SER A 312 17.36 17.53 12.82
CA SER A 312 18.69 17.07 13.25
C SER A 312 18.64 15.77 14.07
N HIS A 313 17.52 15.48 14.75
CA HIS A 313 17.42 14.33 15.65
C HIS A 313 17.45 12.98 14.93
N MET A 314 17.00 12.91 13.67
CA MET A 314 17.08 11.69 12.85
C MET A 314 18.43 11.52 12.12
N LEU A 315 19.33 12.49 12.29
CA LEU A 315 20.72 12.42 11.82
C LEU A 315 21.68 12.05 12.95
N ASP A 316 21.24 12.15 14.20
CA ASP A 316 22.02 11.93 15.41
C ASP A 316 21.87 10.49 15.93
N SER A 317 22.98 9.76 16.00
CA SER A 317 23.01 8.36 16.43
C SER A 317 22.67 8.17 17.90
N THR A 318 22.78 9.22 18.71
CA THR A 318 22.39 9.19 20.13
C THR A 318 20.89 9.44 20.33
N LYS A 319 20.17 9.79 19.25
CA LYS A 319 18.74 10.11 19.23
C LYS A 319 18.01 9.12 18.31
N LEU A 320 17.34 9.58 17.27
CA LEU A 320 16.43 8.77 16.46
C LEU A 320 17.13 8.02 15.31
N ARG A 321 18.41 8.26 15.05
CA ARG A 321 19.14 7.60 13.95
C ARG A 321 19.71 6.24 14.35
N GLY A 322 19.08 5.16 13.90
CA GLY A 322 19.69 3.83 13.85
C GLY A 322 20.59 3.65 12.61
N THR A 323 21.46 2.65 12.64
CA THR A 323 22.33 2.33 11.49
C THR A 323 21.56 1.68 10.34
N HIS A 324 20.47 0.98 10.62
CA HIS A 324 19.62 0.27 9.64
C HIS A 324 18.18 0.80 9.57
N GLY A 325 17.77 1.70 10.46
CA GLY A 325 16.44 2.32 10.41
C GLY A 325 16.30 3.53 11.34
N LEU A 326 15.11 4.13 11.37
CA LEU A 326 14.77 5.19 12.31
C LEU A 326 14.13 4.60 13.56
N ARG A 327 14.61 4.98 14.74
CA ARG A 327 14.04 4.52 16.02
C ARG A 327 12.73 5.23 16.28
N THR A 328 11.71 4.50 16.73
CA THR A 328 10.43 5.11 17.14
C THR A 328 10.58 6.00 18.38
N ASN A 329 11.57 5.76 19.25
CA ASN A 329 11.98 6.69 20.31
C ASN A 329 13.48 6.59 20.65
N GLU A 330 13.99 7.49 21.50
CA GLU A 330 15.43 7.68 21.72
C GLU A 330 16.04 6.68 22.72
N PRO A 331 17.30 6.22 22.51
CA PRO A 331 18.03 5.35 23.44
C PRO A 331 18.18 5.88 24.88
N SER A 332 18.02 7.19 25.09
CA SER A 332 18.04 7.79 26.42
C SER A 332 16.80 7.49 27.25
N TYR A 333 15.73 6.96 26.65
CA TYR A 333 14.54 6.55 27.38
C TYR A 333 14.83 5.30 28.22
N GLN A 334 14.44 5.32 29.49
CA GLN A 334 14.75 4.26 30.46
C GLN A 334 14.27 2.86 30.03
N TYR A 335 13.18 2.79 29.26
CA TYR A 335 12.60 1.54 28.77
C TYR A 335 12.81 1.33 27.27
N TYR A 336 13.80 2.00 26.67
CA TYR A 336 14.18 1.81 25.27
C TYR A 336 14.44 0.34 24.96
N MET A 337 13.79 -0.18 23.91
CA MET A 337 13.89 -1.57 23.42
C MET A 337 13.56 -2.66 24.45
N ARG A 338 12.90 -2.32 25.56
CA ARG A 338 12.47 -3.31 26.55
C ARG A 338 11.30 -4.14 26.01
N GLN A 339 11.51 -5.44 25.84
CA GLN A 339 10.46 -6.38 25.43
C GLN A 339 9.47 -6.66 26.56
N TYR A 340 8.20 -6.31 26.33
CA TYR A 340 7.11 -6.53 27.30
C TYR A 340 6.25 -7.75 26.97
N ARG A 341 6.09 -8.08 25.69
CA ARG A 341 5.16 -9.11 25.24
C ARG A 341 5.81 -10.15 24.36
N TYR A 342 5.34 -11.39 24.50
CA TYR A 342 5.77 -12.54 23.72
C TYR A 342 4.55 -13.32 23.27
N ASP A 343 4.60 -13.84 22.06
CA ASP A 343 3.53 -14.68 21.52
C ASP A 343 3.49 -15.99 22.31
N ALA A 344 2.32 -16.33 22.85
CA ALA A 344 2.19 -17.47 23.75
C ALA A 344 2.48 -18.81 23.06
N ALA A 345 2.22 -18.93 21.76
CA ALA A 345 2.39 -20.18 21.02
C ALA A 345 3.86 -20.45 20.65
N THR A 346 4.60 -19.41 20.27
CA THR A 346 5.97 -19.51 19.76
C THR A 346 7.03 -19.07 20.77
N GLY A 347 6.65 -18.33 21.82
CA GLY A 347 7.56 -17.70 22.77
C GLY A 347 8.42 -16.58 22.17
N ARG A 348 8.12 -16.15 20.93
CA ARG A 348 8.89 -15.11 20.22
C ARG A 348 8.38 -13.71 20.59
N PRO A 349 9.24 -12.68 20.48
CA PRO A 349 8.82 -11.29 20.71
C PRO A 349 7.58 -10.87 19.91
N GLU A 350 6.70 -10.11 20.55
CA GLU A 350 5.58 -9.38 19.92
C GLU A 350 5.88 -7.88 19.77
N CYS A 351 4.96 -7.16 19.12
CA CYS A 351 5.10 -5.79 18.69
C CYS A 351 5.37 -4.82 19.84
N GLN A 352 6.25 -3.85 19.61
CA GLN A 352 6.51 -2.75 20.54
C GLN A 352 7.00 -1.50 19.84
N TRP A 353 6.65 -0.32 20.37
CA TRP A 353 6.99 0.98 19.79
C TRP A 353 7.94 1.81 20.64
N ASN A 354 8.61 1.19 21.61
CA ASN A 354 9.56 1.83 22.52
C ASN A 354 11.01 1.85 22.01
N GLY A 355 11.25 1.95 20.70
CA GLY A 355 12.59 2.01 20.14
C GLY A 355 12.86 1.32 18.80
N PRO A 356 12.12 0.24 18.40
CA PRO A 356 12.33 -0.41 17.11
C PRO A 356 12.19 0.55 15.92
N ALA A 357 12.64 0.12 14.75
CA ALA A 357 12.30 0.75 13.49
C ALA A 357 11.04 0.12 12.92
N TRP A 358 10.04 0.96 12.65
CA TRP A 358 8.78 0.56 12.04
C TRP A 358 8.64 1.14 10.63
N PRO A 359 8.40 0.31 9.60
CA PRO A 359 8.05 0.77 8.26
C PRO A 359 6.90 1.79 8.23
N TYR A 360 5.91 1.63 9.11
CA TYR A 360 4.78 2.54 9.30
C TYR A 360 5.23 3.99 9.56
N GLN A 361 5.98 4.24 10.65
CA GLN A 361 6.46 5.59 10.96
C GLN A 361 7.61 6.04 10.05
N THR A 362 8.41 5.11 9.53
CA THR A 362 9.43 5.43 8.51
C THR A 362 8.77 6.03 7.26
N THR A 363 7.62 5.49 6.84
CA THR A 363 6.81 6.03 5.74
C THR A 363 6.40 7.48 6.03
N GLN A 364 5.82 7.72 7.20
CA GLN A 364 5.33 9.05 7.59
C GLN A 364 6.47 10.09 7.60
N VAL A 365 7.61 9.72 8.18
CA VAL A 365 8.78 10.60 8.25
C VAL A 365 9.33 10.92 6.86
N LEU A 366 9.48 9.92 5.98
CA LEU A 366 9.98 10.14 4.63
C LEU A 366 9.01 10.99 3.79
N ALA A 367 7.70 10.80 3.96
CA ALA A 367 6.70 11.67 3.34
C ALA A 367 6.79 13.11 3.87
N GLY A 368 6.90 13.29 5.19
CA GLY A 368 7.07 14.60 5.82
C GLY A 368 8.37 15.30 5.39
N LEU A 369 9.46 14.55 5.24
CA LEU A 369 10.73 15.08 4.74
C LEU A 369 10.63 15.49 3.28
N ALA A 370 9.95 14.70 2.45
CA ALA A 370 9.69 15.04 1.06
C ALA A 370 8.83 16.32 0.94
N ASN A 371 7.89 16.57 1.86
CA ASN A 371 7.12 17.81 1.92
C ASN A 371 7.99 18.99 2.36
N LEU A 372 8.80 18.82 3.42
CA LEU A 372 9.72 19.85 3.91
C LEU A 372 10.69 20.32 2.81
N LEU A 373 11.32 19.39 2.10
CA LEU A 373 12.25 19.72 1.02
C LEU A 373 11.56 20.27 -0.24
N ASP A 374 10.24 20.11 -0.34
CA ASP A 374 9.46 20.58 -1.47
C ASP A 374 8.95 22.01 -1.29
N HIS A 375 8.16 22.26 -0.24
CA HIS A 375 7.39 23.51 -0.11
C HIS A 375 7.52 24.20 1.26
N TYR A 376 8.58 23.88 2.01
CA TYR A 376 8.98 24.61 3.22
C TYR A 376 10.31 25.36 2.98
N PRO A 377 10.32 26.44 2.19
CA PRO A 377 11.55 27.10 1.77
C PRO A 377 12.40 27.65 2.93
N LEU A 378 11.81 28.16 4.02
CA LEU A 378 12.58 28.64 5.17
C LEU A 378 13.25 27.49 5.93
N SER A 379 12.54 26.37 6.09
CA SER A 379 13.05 25.16 6.73
C SER A 379 14.13 24.50 5.88
N SER A 380 13.90 24.36 4.58
CA SER A 380 14.86 23.78 3.64
C SER A 380 16.14 24.64 3.53
N ALA A 381 16.00 25.97 3.49
CA ALA A 381 17.13 26.90 3.45
C ALA A 381 17.99 26.89 4.72
N SER A 382 17.49 26.36 5.85
CA SER A 382 18.28 26.20 7.08
C SER A 382 19.46 25.24 6.91
N GLY A 383 19.39 24.31 5.94
CA GLY A 383 20.42 23.31 5.69
C GLY A 383 20.56 22.23 6.78
N VAL A 384 19.65 22.17 7.76
CA VAL A 384 19.68 21.17 8.84
C VAL A 384 19.52 19.74 8.31
N ILE A 385 18.72 19.57 7.26
CA ILE A 385 18.51 18.30 6.56
C ILE A 385 18.43 18.55 5.06
N THR A 386 18.98 17.64 4.27
CA THR A 386 19.20 17.85 2.83
C THR A 386 18.58 16.75 1.96
N ARG A 387 18.61 16.92 0.63
CA ARG A 387 18.26 15.87 -0.33
C ARG A 387 19.18 14.65 -0.25
N ALA A 388 20.45 14.84 0.13
CA ALA A 388 21.38 13.74 0.39
C ALA A 388 20.92 12.91 1.60
N ASP A 389 20.45 13.57 2.66
CA ASP A 389 19.87 12.90 3.82
C ASP A 389 18.57 12.17 3.48
N TYR A 390 17.66 12.80 2.73
CA TYR A 390 16.44 12.15 2.24
C TYR A 390 16.77 10.88 1.45
N THR A 391 17.69 10.98 0.49
CA THR A 391 18.09 9.83 -0.34
C THR A 391 18.72 8.73 0.50
N ARG A 392 19.61 9.07 1.43
CA ARG A 392 20.22 8.12 2.37
C ARG A 392 19.19 7.41 3.24
N LEU A 393 18.20 8.14 3.77
CA LEU A 393 17.14 7.58 4.62
C LEU A 393 16.20 6.68 3.81
N LEU A 394 15.86 7.05 2.57
CA LEU A 394 15.09 6.19 1.67
C LEU A 394 15.85 4.90 1.35
N LEU A 395 17.16 4.97 1.06
CA LEU A 395 17.99 3.79 0.82
C LEU A 395 18.20 2.93 2.07
N GLN A 396 18.18 3.53 3.26
CA GLN A 396 18.13 2.78 4.53
C GLN A 396 16.80 2.02 4.65
N TYR A 397 15.67 2.63 4.27
CA TYR A 397 14.39 1.94 4.23
C TYR A 397 14.34 0.83 3.15
N VAL A 398 14.97 1.03 1.98
CA VAL A 398 15.18 -0.02 0.98
C VAL A 398 15.89 -1.24 1.60
N ALA A 399 16.95 -1.01 2.38
CA ALA A 399 17.68 -2.10 3.03
C ALA A 399 16.81 -2.91 4.01
N LEU A 400 15.88 -2.27 4.74
CA LEU A 400 14.96 -2.98 5.66
C LEU A 400 14.01 -3.97 4.97
N HIS A 401 13.80 -3.86 3.66
CA HIS A 401 12.97 -4.83 2.93
C HIS A 401 13.69 -6.17 2.71
N TYR A 402 15.02 -6.21 2.84
CA TYR A 402 15.82 -7.42 2.74
C TYR A 402 16.00 -8.03 4.12
N ASN A 403 15.34 -9.16 4.35
CA ASN A 403 15.27 -9.77 5.66
C ASN A 403 16.49 -10.66 5.94
N PRO A 404 17.38 -10.28 6.88
CA PRO A 404 18.59 -11.06 7.18
C PRO A 404 18.27 -12.43 7.77
N ASN A 405 17.13 -12.60 8.45
CA ASN A 405 16.70 -13.89 9.02
C ASN A 405 16.18 -14.86 7.94
N ARG A 406 15.93 -14.37 6.72
CA ARG A 406 15.48 -15.14 5.56
C ARG A 406 16.54 -15.20 4.45
N GLY A 407 17.82 -15.12 4.82
CA GLY A 407 18.93 -15.19 3.87
C GLY A 407 19.11 -13.93 3.02
N GLY A 408 18.59 -12.79 3.48
CA GLY A 408 18.67 -11.51 2.77
C GLY A 408 17.73 -11.42 1.57
N THR A 409 16.60 -12.14 1.59
CA THR A 409 15.56 -12.05 0.56
C THR A 409 14.57 -10.92 0.87
N LEU A 410 13.82 -10.49 -0.15
CA LEU A 410 12.74 -9.52 0.02
C LEU A 410 11.59 -10.13 0.82
N ALA A 411 11.46 -9.72 2.07
CA ALA A 411 10.45 -10.22 2.99
C ALA A 411 10.26 -9.22 4.14
N LEU A 412 9.56 -8.12 3.82
CA LEU A 412 9.18 -7.11 4.79
C LEU A 412 8.24 -7.72 5.86
N GLU A 413 8.69 -7.70 7.11
CA GLU A 413 7.97 -8.02 8.34
C GLU A 413 7.53 -6.74 9.10
N GLU A 414 7.04 -6.90 10.34
CA GLU A 414 6.36 -5.86 11.12
C GLU A 414 7.31 -4.77 11.62
N ASP A 415 8.31 -5.11 12.45
CA ASP A 415 9.27 -4.18 13.05
C ASP A 415 10.69 -4.73 13.14
N TYR A 416 11.67 -3.85 13.33
CA TYR A 416 13.08 -4.17 13.18
C TYR A 416 13.92 -3.55 14.29
N ASN A 417 15.00 -4.21 14.64
CA ASN A 417 16.04 -3.55 15.42
C ASN A 417 16.73 -2.49 14.54
N ALA A 418 16.62 -1.22 14.93
CA ALA A 418 17.13 -0.09 14.14
C ALA A 418 18.66 -0.10 13.95
N ASP A 419 19.41 -0.87 14.74
CA ASP A 419 20.88 -0.94 14.69
C ASP A 419 21.42 -2.21 14.03
N THR A 420 20.61 -3.26 13.88
CA THR A 420 21.02 -4.50 13.19
C THR A 420 20.25 -4.77 11.90
N GLY A 421 19.09 -4.13 11.71
CA GLY A 421 18.19 -4.37 10.59
C GLY A 421 17.47 -5.73 10.64
N ALA A 422 17.62 -6.49 11.72
CA ALA A 422 16.93 -7.76 11.90
C ALA A 422 15.50 -7.54 12.38
N PRO A 423 14.50 -8.25 11.82
CA PRO A 423 13.14 -8.24 12.36
C PRO A 423 13.10 -8.64 13.84
N ILE A 424 12.29 -7.95 14.62
CA ILE A 424 12.01 -8.30 16.03
C ILE A 424 10.79 -9.21 16.06
N VAL A 425 9.68 -8.75 15.48
CA VAL A 425 8.48 -9.56 15.26
C VAL A 425 8.58 -10.26 13.91
N GLY A 426 8.77 -11.58 13.96
CA GLY A 426 8.82 -12.45 12.78
C GLY A 426 7.94 -13.67 12.89
N LEU A 427 6.78 -13.50 13.51
CA LEU A 427 5.72 -14.51 13.68
C LEU A 427 5.14 -14.96 12.33
N PRO A 428 4.40 -16.09 12.25
CA PRO A 428 3.82 -16.57 11.00
C PRO A 428 2.92 -15.56 10.26
N ARG A 429 2.37 -14.56 10.95
CA ARG A 429 1.57 -13.47 10.35
C ARG A 429 2.39 -12.38 9.65
N SER A 430 3.68 -12.28 9.97
CA SER A 430 4.53 -11.11 9.65
C SER A 430 4.99 -11.00 8.20
N PRO A 431 5.27 -12.09 7.46
CA PRO A 431 5.84 -11.95 6.12
C PRO A 431 4.96 -11.16 5.16
N HIS A 432 5.61 -10.27 4.39
CA HIS A 432 4.99 -9.40 3.38
C HIS A 432 3.97 -8.41 3.94
N TYR A 433 4.18 -7.95 5.19
CA TYR A 433 3.26 -7.08 5.90
C TYR A 433 2.97 -5.77 5.17
N PHE A 434 1.68 -5.41 5.04
CA PHE A 434 1.25 -4.21 4.35
C PHE A 434 0.72 -3.17 5.34
N HIS A 435 1.61 -2.65 6.19
CA HIS A 435 1.30 -1.62 7.17
C HIS A 435 2.17 -0.35 6.96
N SER A 436 2.52 -0.07 5.70
CA SER A 436 3.43 1.02 5.32
C SER A 436 3.31 1.39 3.84
N GLY A 437 3.86 2.52 3.42
CA GLY A 437 3.92 3.00 2.03
C GLY A 437 5.35 3.04 1.49
N PHE A 438 5.54 2.85 0.19
CA PHE A 438 6.85 2.96 -0.45
C PHE A 438 6.77 3.44 -1.90
N VAL A 439 5.87 2.87 -2.69
CA VAL A 439 5.65 3.31 -4.08
C VAL A 439 5.31 4.79 -4.11
N ASP A 440 4.45 5.25 -3.19
CA ASP A 440 4.09 6.66 -3.09
C ASP A 440 5.29 7.56 -2.76
N LEU A 441 6.19 7.12 -1.88
CA LEU A 441 7.42 7.86 -1.54
C LEU A 441 8.36 7.99 -2.75
N VAL A 442 8.46 6.92 -3.55
CA VAL A 442 9.26 6.95 -4.79
C VAL A 442 8.66 7.94 -5.77
N LEU A 443 7.35 7.89 -6.01
CA LEU A 443 6.70 8.71 -7.03
C LEU A 443 6.59 10.18 -6.62
N THR A 444 6.25 10.47 -5.37
CA THR A 444 6.00 11.84 -4.91
C THR A 444 7.20 12.54 -4.30
N GLY A 445 8.14 11.79 -3.70
CA GLY A 445 9.33 12.33 -3.08
C GLY A 445 10.57 12.19 -3.96
N PHE A 446 10.99 10.95 -4.20
CA PHE A 446 12.24 10.65 -4.91
C PHE A 446 12.22 11.17 -6.36
N VAL A 447 11.25 10.70 -7.15
CA VAL A 447 10.96 11.20 -8.50
C VAL A 447 10.38 12.60 -8.43
N GLY A 448 9.49 12.85 -7.46
CA GLY A 448 9.03 14.20 -7.15
C GLY A 448 7.76 14.65 -7.85
N LEU A 449 6.93 13.78 -8.40
CA LEU A 449 5.61 14.19 -8.93
C LEU A 449 4.77 14.77 -7.79
N ARG A 450 4.27 16.00 -7.94
CA ARG A 450 3.46 16.70 -6.92
C ARG A 450 2.01 16.77 -7.41
N PRO A 451 1.11 15.92 -6.90
CA PRO A 451 -0.30 15.94 -7.30
C PRO A 451 -0.97 17.26 -6.92
N ARG A 452 -1.82 17.77 -7.81
CA ARG A 452 -2.51 19.06 -7.67
C ARG A 452 -3.96 18.94 -8.12
N SER A 453 -4.80 19.83 -7.60
CA SER A 453 -6.23 19.87 -7.94
C SER A 453 -6.55 20.77 -9.13
N ASP A 454 -5.56 21.55 -9.60
CA ASP A 454 -5.67 22.44 -10.76
C ASP A 454 -4.98 21.85 -11.99
N ASP A 455 -5.09 22.54 -13.13
CA ASP A 455 -4.52 22.12 -14.41
C ASP A 455 -3.01 22.42 -14.51
N VAL A 456 -2.26 22.00 -13.50
CA VAL A 456 -0.80 22.11 -13.45
C VAL A 456 -0.19 20.75 -13.15
N LEU A 457 0.76 20.34 -14.00
CA LEU A 457 1.66 19.23 -13.70
C LEU A 457 2.93 19.79 -13.07
N GLU A 458 3.25 19.34 -11.86
CA GLU A 458 4.42 19.76 -11.10
C GLU A 458 5.32 18.58 -10.74
N VAL A 459 6.62 18.74 -10.97
CA VAL A 459 7.65 17.77 -10.61
C VAL A 459 8.78 18.48 -9.86
N ASN A 460 9.08 18.04 -8.65
CA ASN A 460 10.21 18.51 -7.84
C ASN A 460 10.90 17.32 -7.15
N PRO A 461 11.92 16.74 -7.81
CA PRO A 461 12.63 15.56 -7.31
C PRO A 461 13.43 15.88 -6.04
N GLN A 462 13.35 14.98 -5.05
CA GLN A 462 14.15 15.06 -3.82
C GLN A 462 15.34 14.10 -3.80
N ALA A 463 15.52 13.32 -4.87
CA ALA A 463 16.72 12.54 -5.08
C ALA A 463 17.98 13.42 -5.09
N ASP A 464 19.06 12.92 -4.48
CA ASP A 464 20.38 13.54 -4.52
C ASP A 464 21.09 13.14 -5.83
N PRO A 465 21.42 14.10 -6.71
CA PRO A 465 22.13 13.82 -7.96
C PRO A 465 23.58 13.33 -7.72
N GLY A 466 24.14 13.49 -6.51
CA GLY A 466 25.44 12.93 -6.15
C GLY A 466 25.40 11.42 -5.90
N ALA A 467 24.28 10.90 -5.39
CA ALA A 467 24.07 9.47 -5.12
C ALA A 467 23.35 8.74 -6.27
N ILE A 468 22.47 9.44 -6.98
CA ILE A 468 21.61 8.86 -8.03
C ILE A 468 21.97 9.49 -9.38
N THR A 469 22.61 8.70 -10.23
CA THR A 469 23.11 9.16 -11.54
C THR A 469 22.04 9.10 -12.63
N TYR A 470 21.04 8.23 -12.49
CA TYR A 470 19.87 8.20 -13.35
C TYR A 470 18.65 7.60 -12.63
N PHE A 471 17.46 8.01 -13.04
CA PHE A 471 16.21 7.29 -12.78
C PHE A 471 15.20 7.57 -13.91
N ARG A 472 14.27 6.65 -14.13
CA ARG A 472 13.10 6.90 -14.96
C ARG A 472 11.90 6.20 -14.37
N VAL A 473 10.77 6.88 -14.36
CA VAL A 473 9.47 6.26 -14.20
C VAL A 473 8.61 6.55 -15.43
N ASP A 474 7.97 5.50 -15.93
CA ASP A 474 7.07 5.53 -17.07
C ASP A 474 5.64 5.17 -16.67
N ARG A 475 4.69 5.59 -17.50
CA ARG A 475 3.30 5.15 -17.45
C ARG A 475 2.61 5.49 -16.12
N ILE A 476 2.96 6.61 -15.49
CA ILE A 476 2.15 7.15 -14.39
C ILE A 476 0.83 7.65 -14.98
N MET A 477 -0.30 7.19 -14.47
CA MET A 477 -1.60 7.76 -14.86
C MET A 477 -1.90 8.96 -13.96
N TYR A 478 -1.90 10.17 -14.53
CA TYR A 478 -2.17 11.43 -13.83
C TYR A 478 -3.20 12.26 -14.61
N HIS A 479 -4.34 12.55 -13.97
CA HIS A 479 -5.56 13.12 -14.56
C HIS A 479 -5.89 12.53 -15.94
N GLY A 480 -5.90 11.20 -16.02
CA GLY A 480 -6.22 10.44 -17.24
C GLY A 480 -5.20 10.54 -18.39
N ARG A 481 -4.00 11.06 -18.14
CA ARG A 481 -2.88 11.06 -19.09
C ARG A 481 -1.69 10.28 -18.57
N GLU A 482 -0.87 9.77 -19.49
CA GLU A 482 0.37 9.12 -19.11
C GLU A 482 1.48 10.15 -18.92
N VAL A 483 2.07 10.16 -17.72
CA VAL A 483 3.24 10.97 -17.37
C VAL A 483 4.45 10.06 -17.23
N ALA A 484 5.59 10.54 -17.73
CA ALA A 484 6.90 9.97 -17.43
C ALA A 484 7.84 11.05 -16.89
N VAL A 485 8.73 10.65 -15.98
CA VAL A 485 9.75 11.52 -15.41
C VAL A 485 11.09 10.80 -15.48
N GLN A 486 12.09 11.47 -16.05
CA GLN A 486 13.43 10.96 -16.27
C GLN A 486 14.46 11.91 -15.67
N TRP A 487 15.47 11.34 -15.02
CA TRP A 487 16.74 11.97 -14.73
C TRP A 487 17.87 11.11 -15.32
N ASP A 488 18.79 11.72 -16.04
CA ASP A 488 20.03 11.07 -16.48
C ASP A 488 21.15 12.09 -16.48
N ALA A 489 22.11 11.95 -15.57
CA ALA A 489 23.18 12.94 -15.40
C ALA A 489 24.01 13.17 -16.68
N THR A 490 24.13 12.15 -17.55
CA THR A 490 25.00 12.19 -18.73
C THR A 490 24.26 11.97 -20.06
N GLY A 491 23.01 11.49 -20.00
CA GLY A 491 22.25 11.04 -21.17
C GLY A 491 22.67 9.65 -21.67
N SER A 492 23.55 8.94 -20.94
CA SER A 492 24.07 7.64 -21.37
C SER A 492 23.08 6.48 -21.22
N ARG A 493 22.11 6.60 -20.30
CA ARG A 493 21.11 5.56 -20.03
C ARG A 493 19.92 5.68 -20.98
N TYR A 494 19.42 6.90 -21.18
CA TYR A 494 18.16 7.15 -21.89
C TYR A 494 18.33 8.06 -23.12
N GLY A 495 19.56 8.35 -23.55
CA GLY A 495 19.84 9.16 -24.74
C GLY A 495 19.62 10.68 -24.58
N ALA A 496 19.15 11.15 -23.43
CA ALA A 496 18.95 12.57 -23.13
C ALA A 496 19.38 12.88 -21.70
N ALA A 497 20.32 13.82 -21.55
CA ALA A 497 20.81 14.27 -20.25
C ALA A 497 19.82 15.23 -19.57
N GLY A 498 19.88 15.27 -18.24
CA GLY A 498 19.08 16.15 -17.39
C GLY A 498 17.77 15.54 -16.91
N LEU A 499 16.98 16.37 -16.22
CA LEU A 499 15.61 16.11 -15.83
C LEU A 499 14.69 16.36 -17.03
N ARG A 500 13.74 15.45 -17.27
CA ARG A 500 12.79 15.49 -18.38
C ARG A 500 11.43 14.98 -17.92
N VAL A 501 10.38 15.70 -18.28
CA VAL A 501 8.98 15.33 -18.04
C VAL A 501 8.30 15.13 -19.38
N GLU A 502 7.57 14.03 -19.51
CA GLU A 502 6.83 13.67 -20.72
C GLU A 502 5.35 13.47 -20.40
N VAL A 503 4.48 13.85 -21.34
CA VAL A 503 3.04 13.62 -21.30
C VAL A 503 2.63 12.94 -22.60
N ASP A 504 1.94 11.80 -22.50
CA ASP A 504 1.52 10.98 -23.64
C ASP A 504 2.69 10.73 -24.64
N GLY A 505 3.88 10.44 -24.11
CA GLY A 505 5.11 10.16 -24.87
C GLY A 505 5.82 11.39 -25.47
N LYS A 506 5.41 12.61 -25.12
CA LYS A 506 6.02 13.86 -25.62
C LYS A 506 6.67 14.66 -24.50
N ALA A 507 7.91 15.09 -24.69
CA ALA A 507 8.58 16.00 -23.76
C ALA A 507 7.81 17.32 -23.61
N VAL A 508 7.54 17.72 -22.38
CA VAL A 508 6.83 18.97 -22.05
C VAL A 508 7.66 19.91 -21.18
N ALA A 509 8.63 19.39 -20.44
CA ALA A 509 9.58 20.20 -19.67
C ALA A 509 10.93 19.48 -19.53
N THR A 510 12.01 20.26 -19.46
CA THR A 510 13.38 19.75 -19.28
C THR A 510 14.21 20.71 -18.42
N SER A 511 15.18 20.18 -17.69
CA SER A 511 16.19 20.95 -16.97
C SER A 511 17.54 20.21 -16.98
N PRO A 512 18.69 20.90 -17.06
CA PRO A 512 20.01 20.26 -16.96
C PRO A 512 20.28 19.68 -15.56
N THR A 513 19.54 20.11 -14.54
CA THR A 513 19.70 19.68 -13.14
C THR A 513 18.37 19.22 -12.53
N LEU A 514 18.44 18.45 -11.44
CA LEU A 514 17.26 18.14 -10.61
C LEU A 514 16.73 19.42 -9.96
N THR A 515 15.60 19.91 -10.45
CA THR A 515 14.94 21.14 -10.00
C THR A 515 13.42 21.04 -10.17
N ARG A 516 12.69 21.98 -9.57
CA ARG A 516 11.24 22.10 -9.78
C ARG A 516 10.94 22.45 -11.23
N LEU A 517 10.08 21.68 -11.87
CA LEU A 517 9.49 21.92 -13.18
C LEU A 517 7.97 21.99 -13.06
N THR A 518 7.38 22.96 -13.77
CA THR A 518 5.92 23.11 -13.85
C THR A 518 5.49 23.19 -15.31
N VAL A 519 4.38 22.54 -15.62
CA VAL A 519 3.71 22.60 -16.92
C VAL A 519 2.31 23.13 -16.69
N SER A 520 2.09 24.39 -17.07
CA SER A 520 0.77 25.04 -16.98
C SER A 520 -0.17 24.54 -18.08
N ASN A 521 -1.48 24.72 -17.86
CA ASN A 521 -2.54 24.30 -18.79
C ASN A 521 -2.50 22.79 -19.07
N PHE A 522 -2.19 21.99 -18.05
CA PHE A 522 -2.24 20.55 -18.09
C PHE A 522 -3.70 20.09 -18.13
N ALA A 523 -4.29 20.09 -19.33
CA ALA A 523 -5.67 19.66 -19.52
C ALA A 523 -5.77 18.15 -19.38
N GLY A 524 -6.30 17.68 -18.24
CA GLY A 524 -6.59 16.27 -17.99
C GLY A 524 -7.53 15.63 -19.01
N LYS A 525 -7.69 14.32 -18.92
CA LYS A 525 -8.68 13.52 -19.63
C LYS A 525 -9.49 12.73 -18.62
N ALA A 526 -10.74 12.44 -18.91
CA ALA A 526 -11.49 11.48 -18.10
C ALA A 526 -10.75 10.13 -18.14
N PRO A 527 -10.42 9.53 -16.97
CA PRO A 527 -9.85 8.20 -16.95
C PRO A 527 -10.87 7.17 -17.45
N ALA A 528 -10.38 5.97 -17.78
CA ALA A 528 -11.25 4.88 -18.19
C ALA A 528 -12.31 4.58 -17.11
N ALA A 529 -13.52 4.24 -17.56
CA ALA A 529 -14.57 3.78 -16.68
C ALA A 529 -14.13 2.50 -15.95
N ILE A 530 -14.54 2.37 -14.69
CA ILE A 530 -14.19 1.21 -13.88
C ILE A 530 -15.05 0.01 -14.32
N SER A 531 -14.40 -1.03 -14.82
CA SER A 531 -15.03 -2.33 -15.07
C SER A 531 -15.15 -3.11 -13.76
N ARG A 532 -16.35 -3.59 -13.41
CA ARG A 532 -16.63 -4.30 -12.14
C ARG A 532 -17.18 -5.71 -12.35
N PRO A 533 -16.40 -6.64 -12.92
CA PRO A 533 -16.82 -8.03 -12.98
C PRO A 533 -16.94 -8.60 -11.57
N VAL A 534 -18.06 -9.26 -11.29
CA VAL A 534 -18.34 -9.86 -9.98
C VAL A 534 -18.04 -11.35 -10.03
N ALA A 535 -17.07 -11.78 -9.22
CA ALA A 535 -16.83 -13.19 -8.97
C ALA A 535 -17.93 -13.75 -8.07
N VAL A 536 -18.83 -14.56 -8.64
CA VAL A 536 -19.99 -15.13 -7.93
C VAL A 536 -19.62 -16.34 -7.07
N SER A 537 -18.38 -16.84 -7.18
CA SER A 537 -17.85 -17.91 -6.33
C SER A 537 -17.17 -17.42 -5.06
N VAL A 538 -16.85 -16.13 -4.94
CA VAL A 538 -16.16 -15.60 -3.76
C VAL A 538 -17.05 -15.73 -2.53
N GLN A 539 -16.47 -16.28 -1.46
CA GLN A 539 -17.07 -16.36 -0.15
C GLN A 539 -16.15 -15.69 0.88
N VAL A 540 -16.68 -14.65 1.53
CA VAL A 540 -15.95 -13.95 2.60
C VAL A 540 -16.41 -14.50 3.95
N LEU A 541 -15.60 -15.36 4.54
CA LEU A 541 -15.73 -15.82 5.92
C LEU A 541 -14.43 -15.61 6.70
N PRO A 542 -14.50 -15.51 8.03
CA PRO A 542 -13.30 -15.59 8.86
C PRO A 542 -12.67 -16.96 8.71
N ARG A 543 -11.34 -17.02 8.59
CA ARG A 543 -10.61 -18.29 8.61
C ARG A 543 -10.89 -19.06 9.90
N GLY A 544 -11.17 -20.36 9.80
CA GLY A 544 -11.57 -21.18 10.95
C GLY A 544 -13.04 -21.09 11.33
N SER A 545 -13.86 -20.37 10.55
CA SER A 545 -15.30 -20.29 10.77
C SER A 545 -15.97 -21.65 10.65
N SER A 546 -16.82 -22.00 11.63
CA SER A 546 -17.67 -23.19 11.56
C SER A 546 -18.74 -23.11 10.46
N ALA A 547 -18.94 -21.93 9.87
CA ALA A 547 -19.93 -21.68 8.81
C ALA A 547 -19.42 -21.97 7.39
N VAL A 548 -18.15 -22.37 7.22
CA VAL A 548 -17.52 -22.66 5.91
C VAL A 548 -18.31 -23.68 5.08
N ASN A 549 -18.99 -24.62 5.73
CA ASN A 549 -19.77 -25.66 5.04
C ASN A 549 -21.28 -25.38 4.98
N THR A 550 -21.75 -24.25 5.52
CA THR A 550 -23.19 -23.94 5.64
C THR A 550 -23.62 -22.63 5.00
N THR A 551 -22.67 -21.72 4.75
CA THR A 551 -22.91 -20.48 4.02
C THR A 551 -22.55 -20.69 2.56
N TYR A 552 -23.38 -20.26 1.61
CA TYR A 552 -23.06 -20.38 0.18
C TYR A 552 -22.37 -19.11 -0.35
N PRO A 553 -21.50 -19.21 -1.36
CA PRO A 553 -21.07 -20.44 -2.02
C PRO A 553 -20.11 -21.30 -1.17
N VAL A 554 -20.19 -22.64 -1.28
CA VAL A 554 -19.37 -23.60 -0.50
C VAL A 554 -18.37 -24.31 -1.42
N GLY A 555 -17.11 -24.35 -1.01
CA GLY A 555 -16.05 -25.17 -1.62
C GLY A 555 -16.10 -26.64 -1.16
N SER A 556 -15.83 -27.58 -2.05
CA SER A 556 -15.68 -29.01 -1.72
C SER A 556 -14.79 -29.72 -2.74
N THR A 557 -14.24 -30.89 -2.37
CA THR A 557 -13.26 -31.60 -3.21
C THR A 557 -13.62 -33.07 -3.38
N SER A 558 -13.02 -33.73 -4.37
CA SER A 558 -13.16 -35.17 -4.60
C SER A 558 -12.50 -36.04 -3.54
N VAL A 559 -11.75 -35.43 -2.61
CA VAL A 559 -10.92 -36.11 -1.63
C VAL A 559 -11.65 -35.98 -0.30
N SER A 560 -12.43 -37.00 0.05
CA SER A 560 -13.22 -36.99 1.29
C SER A 560 -12.87 -38.20 2.16
N PRO A 561 -12.63 -38.01 3.46
CA PRO A 561 -12.66 -36.72 4.18
C PRO A 561 -11.38 -35.89 3.92
N ASP A 562 -11.54 -34.62 3.54
CA ASP A 562 -10.43 -33.64 3.57
C ASP A 562 -10.34 -33.09 5.00
N PRO A 563 -9.23 -33.29 5.72
CA PRO A 563 -9.11 -32.83 7.10
C PRO A 563 -9.00 -31.30 7.22
N ASN A 564 -8.75 -30.56 6.13
CA ASN A 564 -8.49 -29.13 6.17
C ASN A 564 -9.57 -28.32 5.40
N VAL A 565 -10.74 -28.20 6.03
CA VAL A 565 -11.87 -27.40 5.52
C VAL A 565 -11.53 -25.94 5.26
N ASN A 566 -10.56 -25.37 6.00
CA ASN A 566 -10.12 -23.99 5.79
C ASN A 566 -9.38 -23.85 4.46
N SER A 567 -8.41 -24.72 4.17
CA SER A 567 -7.71 -24.67 2.88
C SER A 567 -8.63 -24.90 1.69
N VAL A 568 -9.71 -25.69 1.85
CA VAL A 568 -10.75 -25.81 0.82
C VAL A 568 -11.46 -24.47 0.60
N HIS A 569 -11.83 -23.75 1.67
CA HIS A 569 -12.43 -22.42 1.58
C HIS A 569 -11.47 -21.36 1.03
N ASP A 570 -10.19 -21.41 1.42
CA ASP A 570 -9.14 -20.49 0.99
C ASP A 570 -9.00 -20.44 -0.55
N ALA A 571 -9.50 -21.45 -1.30
CA ALA A 571 -9.53 -21.45 -2.76
C ALA A 571 -10.71 -20.66 -3.40
N ILE A 572 -11.57 -20.03 -2.60
CA ILE A 572 -12.66 -19.15 -3.03
C ILE A 572 -12.81 -17.93 -2.10
N ASP A 573 -11.77 -17.56 -1.35
CA ASP A 573 -11.86 -16.53 -0.31
C ASP A 573 -11.56 -15.11 -0.81
N GLY A 574 -11.26 -15.00 -2.11
CA GLY A 574 -10.97 -13.76 -2.80
C GLY A 574 -9.51 -13.30 -2.72
N ARG A 575 -8.59 -14.11 -2.15
CA ARG A 575 -7.17 -13.76 -1.99
C ARG A 575 -6.29 -14.48 -3.02
N ILE A 576 -5.37 -13.76 -3.65
CA ILE A 576 -4.41 -14.34 -4.61
C ILE A 576 -3.00 -13.90 -4.26
N MET A 577 -2.16 -14.86 -3.90
CA MET A 577 -0.74 -14.65 -3.60
C MET A 577 0.09 -15.88 -4.00
N PHE A 578 1.35 -15.65 -4.37
CA PHE A 578 2.27 -16.68 -4.89
C PHE A 578 3.63 -16.69 -4.18
N TYR A 579 3.67 -16.29 -2.91
CA TYR A 579 4.90 -16.33 -2.12
C TYR A 579 5.32 -17.77 -1.80
N PRO A 580 6.61 -18.11 -1.89
CA PRO A 580 7.10 -19.46 -1.59
C PRO A 580 7.07 -19.80 -0.10
N GLU A 581 7.05 -18.80 0.78
CA GLU A 581 6.95 -18.98 2.23
C GLU A 581 5.67 -19.73 2.61
N THR A 582 5.79 -20.85 3.32
CA THR A 582 4.62 -21.64 3.73
C THR A 582 3.68 -20.90 4.68
N ASP A 583 4.21 -19.95 5.46
CA ASP A 583 3.41 -19.09 6.34
C ASP A 583 2.57 -18.06 5.57
N ALA A 584 2.87 -17.83 4.28
CA ALA A 584 2.12 -16.97 3.36
C ALA A 584 1.34 -17.78 2.30
N ALA A 585 1.14 -19.08 2.52
CA ALA A 585 0.41 -19.94 1.59
C ALA A 585 -1.12 -19.69 1.65
N ASN A 586 -1.77 -19.67 0.48
CA ASN A 586 -3.23 -19.66 0.33
C ASN A 586 -3.72 -20.84 -0.54
N GLY A 587 -4.95 -21.27 -0.29
CA GLY A 587 -5.67 -22.21 -1.14
C GLY A 587 -5.53 -23.68 -0.75
N TRP A 588 -5.98 -24.55 -1.66
CA TRP A 588 -6.12 -25.99 -1.44
C TRP A 588 -5.08 -26.81 -2.21
N ASP A 589 -4.40 -27.73 -1.52
CA ASP A 589 -3.49 -28.71 -2.12
C ASP A 589 -4.21 -30.01 -2.47
N SER A 590 -4.07 -30.48 -3.71
CA SER A 590 -4.47 -31.83 -4.09
C SER A 590 -3.60 -32.91 -3.40
N PRO A 591 -4.06 -34.17 -3.35
CA PRO A 591 -3.17 -35.30 -3.14
C PRO A 591 -2.06 -35.34 -4.19
N VAL A 592 -0.94 -35.97 -3.82
CA VAL A 592 0.16 -36.22 -4.75
C VAL A 592 -0.24 -37.31 -5.75
N GLY A 593 0.03 -37.10 -7.04
CA GLY A 593 0.00 -38.18 -8.05
C GLY A 593 -1.08 -38.10 -9.13
N GLY A 594 -1.08 -39.09 -10.03
CA GLY A 594 -1.70 -39.06 -11.35
C GLY A 594 -3.19 -39.45 -11.46
N GLN A 595 -3.97 -39.39 -10.37
CA GLN A 595 -5.42 -39.60 -10.45
C GLN A 595 -6.15 -38.28 -10.69
N GLN A 596 -7.23 -38.32 -11.47
CA GLN A 596 -8.06 -37.14 -11.68
C GLN A 596 -8.79 -36.77 -10.38
N VAL A 597 -8.72 -35.50 -10.01
CA VAL A 597 -9.43 -34.91 -8.87
C VAL A 597 -10.34 -33.78 -9.34
N TRP A 598 -11.24 -33.33 -8.48
CA TRP A 598 -12.04 -32.13 -8.72
C TRP A 598 -12.12 -31.24 -7.48
N TYR A 599 -12.22 -29.93 -7.74
CA TYR A 599 -12.65 -28.91 -6.77
C TYR A 599 -13.98 -28.33 -7.26
N GLN A 600 -14.96 -28.20 -6.38
CA GLN A 600 -16.33 -27.80 -6.68
C GLN A 600 -16.75 -26.60 -5.84
N VAL A 601 -17.48 -25.69 -6.47
CA VAL A 601 -18.26 -24.63 -5.83
C VAL A 601 -19.75 -24.99 -5.91
N ASP A 602 -20.40 -25.09 -4.76
CA ASP A 602 -21.86 -25.13 -4.64
C ASP A 602 -22.38 -23.73 -4.36
N PHE A 603 -23.28 -23.21 -5.20
CA PHE A 603 -23.84 -21.87 -5.04
C PHE A 603 -25.08 -21.85 -4.15
N GLY A 604 -25.66 -23.02 -3.81
CA GLY A 604 -26.92 -23.13 -3.09
C GLY A 604 -28.17 -22.64 -3.86
N LYS A 605 -27.97 -22.05 -5.05
CA LYS A 605 -29.00 -21.53 -5.94
C LYS A 605 -28.55 -21.62 -7.40
N ALA A 606 -29.50 -21.48 -8.32
CA ALA A 606 -29.21 -21.39 -9.74
C ALA A 606 -28.41 -20.12 -10.04
N THR A 607 -27.19 -20.29 -10.56
CA THR A 607 -26.26 -19.18 -10.85
C THR A 607 -25.85 -19.23 -12.31
N ARG A 608 -25.94 -18.09 -13.00
CA ARG A 608 -25.45 -17.94 -14.38
C ARG A 608 -23.93 -17.86 -14.37
N LEU A 609 -23.28 -18.53 -15.31
CA LEU A 609 -21.83 -18.66 -15.41
C LEU A 609 -21.37 -18.61 -16.86
N GLN A 610 -20.24 -17.95 -17.12
CA GLN A 610 -19.72 -17.78 -18.47
C GLN A 610 -18.18 -17.80 -18.57
N SER A 611 -17.45 -17.45 -17.51
CA SER A 611 -15.99 -17.54 -17.48
C SER A 611 -15.42 -17.82 -16.09
N ALA A 612 -14.12 -18.12 -16.04
CA ALA A 612 -13.36 -18.29 -14.81
C ALA A 612 -11.97 -17.64 -14.89
N GLU A 613 -11.51 -17.19 -13.72
CA GLU A 613 -10.13 -16.89 -13.38
C GLU A 613 -9.65 -17.97 -12.39
N ILE A 614 -8.55 -18.64 -12.72
CA ILE A 614 -8.03 -19.77 -11.94
C ILE A 614 -6.56 -19.49 -11.62
N ALA A 615 -6.22 -19.46 -10.34
CA ALA A 615 -4.86 -19.25 -9.87
C ALA A 615 -4.26 -20.58 -9.38
N PHE A 616 -3.12 -20.98 -9.95
CA PHE A 616 -2.36 -22.15 -9.52
C PHE A 616 -1.02 -21.72 -8.94
N PHE A 617 -0.65 -22.29 -7.80
CA PHE A 617 0.68 -22.09 -7.23
C PHE A 617 1.64 -23.22 -7.62
N ALA A 618 2.89 -22.85 -7.89
CA ALA A 618 3.98 -23.78 -8.16
C ALA A 618 5.24 -23.39 -7.41
N ASP A 619 5.83 -24.36 -6.74
CA ASP A 619 7.13 -24.28 -6.10
C ASP A 619 7.71 -25.70 -6.07
N ALA A 620 8.83 -25.88 -6.75
CA ALA A 620 9.49 -27.16 -6.87
C ALA A 620 9.93 -27.71 -5.50
N SER A 621 10.29 -26.83 -4.54
CA SER A 621 10.68 -27.23 -3.19
C SER A 621 9.52 -27.83 -2.39
N GLN A 622 8.29 -27.46 -2.73
CA GLN A 622 7.05 -27.96 -2.11
C GLN A 622 6.38 -29.07 -2.93
N SER A 623 6.98 -29.49 -4.06
CA SER A 623 6.38 -30.42 -5.03
C SER A 623 5.04 -29.92 -5.60
N ASN A 624 4.82 -28.60 -5.60
CA ASN A 624 3.64 -27.95 -6.16
C ASN A 624 3.91 -27.57 -7.62
N VAL A 625 2.99 -27.94 -8.51
CA VAL A 625 3.03 -27.58 -9.94
C VAL A 625 1.63 -27.22 -10.44
N ALA A 626 1.54 -26.45 -11.52
CA ALA A 626 0.29 -26.31 -12.26
C ALA A 626 -0.08 -27.63 -12.97
N PRO A 627 -1.38 -27.96 -13.14
CA PRO A 627 -1.78 -29.14 -13.89
C PRO A 627 -1.41 -29.00 -15.37
N LYS A 628 -1.34 -30.11 -16.12
CA LYS A 628 -1.09 -30.04 -17.57
C LYS A 628 -2.30 -29.51 -18.36
N SER A 629 -3.49 -29.80 -17.87
CA SER A 629 -4.78 -29.41 -18.44
C SER A 629 -5.85 -29.48 -17.37
N TYR A 630 -6.97 -28.81 -17.63
CA TYR A 630 -8.15 -28.85 -16.77
C TYR A 630 -9.42 -28.80 -17.64
N THR A 631 -10.54 -29.22 -17.06
CA THR A 631 -11.86 -29.01 -17.63
C THR A 631 -12.80 -28.42 -16.58
N VAL A 632 -13.87 -27.76 -17.02
CA VAL A 632 -14.91 -27.21 -16.16
C VAL A 632 -16.22 -27.92 -16.46
N GLN A 633 -16.89 -28.38 -15.41
CA GLN A 633 -18.19 -29.05 -15.50
C GLN A 633 -19.23 -28.35 -14.65
N THR A 634 -20.48 -28.42 -15.08
CA THR A 634 -21.65 -27.99 -14.31
C THR A 634 -22.58 -29.16 -14.03
N LEU A 635 -23.25 -29.14 -12.90
CA LEU A 635 -24.31 -30.09 -12.60
C LEU A 635 -25.58 -29.70 -13.36
N ASN A 636 -26.04 -30.56 -14.27
CA ASN A 636 -27.27 -30.30 -15.03
C ASN A 636 -28.54 -30.64 -14.21
N GLY A 637 -29.71 -30.32 -14.74
CA GLY A 637 -31.01 -30.57 -14.09
C GLY A 637 -31.33 -32.04 -13.79
N ASN A 638 -30.56 -33.00 -14.32
CA ASN A 638 -30.70 -34.44 -14.05
C ASN A 638 -29.67 -34.94 -13.01
N ASN A 639 -29.03 -34.04 -12.24
CA ASN A 639 -27.96 -34.35 -11.31
C ASN A 639 -26.77 -35.09 -11.96
N LYS A 640 -26.49 -34.81 -13.23
CA LYS A 640 -25.32 -35.34 -13.94
C LYS A 640 -24.33 -34.22 -14.23
N TRP A 641 -23.06 -34.49 -13.98
CA TRP A 641 -21.97 -33.62 -14.38
C TRP A 641 -21.77 -33.67 -15.89
N VAL A 642 -21.74 -32.50 -16.51
CA VAL A 642 -21.50 -32.33 -17.95
C VAL A 642 -20.47 -31.23 -18.17
N ASP A 643 -19.62 -31.39 -19.18
CA ASP A 643 -18.68 -30.35 -19.60
C ASP A 643 -19.44 -29.11 -20.06
N VAL A 644 -18.89 -27.93 -19.75
CA VAL A 644 -19.46 -26.67 -20.23
C VAL A 644 -19.37 -26.59 -21.77
N GLY A 645 -20.43 -26.11 -22.41
CA GLY A 645 -20.51 -26.04 -23.87
C GLY A 645 -19.62 -24.96 -24.47
N ALA A 646 -19.06 -25.22 -25.66
CA ALA A 646 -18.20 -24.27 -26.39
C ALA A 646 -17.03 -23.70 -25.56
N ALA A 647 -16.44 -24.55 -24.71
CA ALA A 647 -15.36 -24.15 -23.82
C ALA A 647 -14.10 -23.69 -24.56
N LYS A 648 -13.47 -22.65 -24.05
CA LYS A 648 -12.12 -22.19 -24.40
C LYS A 648 -11.29 -22.21 -23.13
N TYR A 649 -10.31 -23.11 -23.07
CA TYR A 649 -9.38 -23.24 -21.94
C TYR A 649 -8.01 -22.72 -22.35
N ALA A 650 -7.49 -21.73 -21.61
CA ALA A 650 -6.08 -21.37 -21.71
C ALA A 650 -5.20 -22.51 -21.15
N ALA A 651 -3.92 -22.51 -21.52
CA ALA A 651 -2.97 -23.39 -20.84
C ALA A 651 -2.83 -22.97 -19.36
N PRO A 652 -2.76 -23.91 -18.40
CA PRO A 652 -2.50 -23.59 -17.01
C PRO A 652 -1.22 -22.76 -16.82
N VAL A 653 -1.35 -21.66 -16.08
CA VAL A 653 -0.27 -20.75 -15.75
C VAL A 653 0.10 -20.97 -14.28
N ALA A 654 1.34 -21.39 -14.05
CA ALA A 654 1.91 -21.50 -12.70
C ALA A 654 2.29 -20.11 -12.16
N ASN A 655 1.91 -19.79 -10.93
CA ASN A 655 2.15 -18.49 -10.28
C ASN A 655 1.66 -17.32 -11.16
N GLY A 656 0.43 -17.45 -11.65
CA GLY A 656 -0.22 -16.48 -12.51
C GLY A 656 -1.69 -16.83 -12.72
N ILE A 657 -2.35 -16.10 -13.62
CA ILE A 657 -3.78 -16.28 -13.87
C ILE A 657 -4.05 -17.13 -15.12
N THR A 658 -4.82 -18.19 -14.95
CA THR A 658 -5.35 -19.03 -16.02
C THR A 658 -6.79 -18.65 -16.32
N TRP A 659 -7.09 -18.31 -17.58
CA TRP A 659 -8.43 -17.90 -18.02
C TRP A 659 -9.19 -19.04 -18.70
N ALA A 660 -10.49 -19.16 -18.41
CA ALA A 660 -11.41 -20.05 -19.12
C ALA A 660 -12.72 -19.33 -19.46
N SER A 661 -13.33 -19.69 -20.58
CA SER A 661 -14.67 -19.20 -20.95
C SER A 661 -15.50 -20.28 -21.64
N TRP A 662 -16.83 -20.13 -21.64
CA TRP A 662 -17.76 -21.08 -22.25
C TRP A 662 -19.06 -20.39 -22.65
N ALA A 663 -19.94 -21.10 -23.37
CA ALA A 663 -21.29 -20.62 -23.65
C ALA A 663 -22.09 -20.47 -22.34
N PRO A 664 -22.86 -19.39 -22.13
CA PRO A 664 -23.57 -19.15 -20.88
C PRO A 664 -24.38 -20.35 -20.40
N VAL A 665 -24.21 -20.71 -19.14
CA VAL A 665 -24.89 -21.84 -18.49
C VAL A 665 -25.41 -21.41 -17.12
N THR A 666 -26.54 -21.98 -16.70
CA THR A 666 -27.07 -21.79 -15.35
C THR A 666 -26.99 -23.11 -14.61
N ALA A 667 -26.34 -23.12 -13.45
CA ALA A 667 -26.17 -24.32 -12.63
C ALA A 667 -26.09 -23.98 -11.14
N ASN A 668 -26.41 -24.95 -10.29
CA ASN A 668 -26.25 -24.82 -8.84
C ASN A 668 -24.84 -25.19 -8.38
N LYS A 669 -24.14 -26.02 -9.15
CA LYS A 669 -22.79 -26.51 -8.81
C LYS A 669 -21.90 -26.49 -10.03
N THR A 670 -20.67 -26.06 -9.83
CA THR A 670 -19.61 -26.03 -10.86
C THR A 670 -18.35 -26.64 -10.28
N ARG A 671 -17.62 -27.41 -11.07
CA ARG A 671 -16.35 -27.98 -10.65
C ARG A 671 -15.27 -27.85 -11.72
N ILE A 672 -14.04 -27.67 -11.27
CA ILE A 672 -12.83 -27.82 -12.08
C ILE A 672 -12.27 -29.23 -11.87
N LEU A 673 -11.91 -29.90 -12.96
CA LEU A 673 -11.28 -31.22 -12.95
C LEU A 673 -9.87 -31.10 -13.50
N PHE A 674 -8.92 -31.75 -12.85
CA PHE A 674 -7.54 -31.83 -13.32
C PHE A 674 -6.87 -33.09 -12.75
N THR A 675 -5.73 -33.45 -13.33
CA THR A 675 -4.89 -34.54 -12.84
C THR A 675 -3.56 -33.97 -12.38
N PRO A 676 -3.20 -34.08 -11.08
CA PRO A 676 -1.89 -33.69 -10.63
C PRO A 676 -0.81 -34.53 -11.34
N PRO A 677 0.31 -33.94 -11.78
CA PRO A 677 1.39 -34.71 -12.38
C PRO A 677 1.93 -35.76 -11.40
N ALA A 678 2.40 -36.91 -11.91
CA ALA A 678 2.98 -37.96 -11.08
C ALA A 678 4.10 -37.38 -10.17
N GLY A 679 4.07 -37.75 -8.89
CA GLY A 679 5.03 -37.26 -7.88
C GLY A 679 4.83 -35.82 -7.42
N ASN A 680 3.85 -35.09 -7.96
CA ASN A 680 3.56 -33.70 -7.61
C ASN A 680 2.12 -33.55 -7.13
N ARG A 681 1.84 -32.41 -6.50
CA ARG A 681 0.49 -31.93 -6.16
C ARG A 681 0.19 -30.63 -6.90
N VAL A 682 -1.08 -30.27 -6.98
CA VAL A 682 -1.54 -29.00 -7.52
C VAL A 682 -2.13 -28.19 -6.38
N ARG A 683 -1.68 -26.94 -6.21
CA ARG A 683 -2.33 -25.97 -5.31
C ARG A 683 -3.25 -25.09 -6.12
N LEU A 684 -4.55 -25.16 -5.83
CA LEU A 684 -5.54 -24.23 -6.31
C LEU A 684 -5.61 -23.05 -5.33
N VAL A 685 -5.01 -21.92 -5.71
CA VAL A 685 -4.95 -20.71 -4.88
C VAL A 685 -6.31 -20.03 -4.85
N GLU A 686 -6.98 -19.94 -6.00
CA GLU A 686 -8.28 -19.27 -6.12
C GLU A 686 -9.01 -19.78 -7.37
N PHE A 687 -10.33 -19.97 -7.26
CA PHE A 687 -11.23 -20.31 -8.37
C PHE A 687 -12.39 -19.32 -8.45
N LYS A 688 -12.16 -18.22 -9.17
CA LYS A 688 -13.17 -17.19 -9.45
C LYS A 688 -14.03 -17.59 -10.63
N LEU A 689 -15.34 -17.59 -10.43
CA LEU A 689 -16.36 -17.86 -11.44
C LEU A 689 -17.17 -16.59 -11.68
N PHE A 690 -17.39 -16.24 -12.95
CA PHE A 690 -18.09 -15.02 -13.32
C PHE A 690 -19.38 -15.34 -14.04
N SER A 691 -20.38 -14.50 -13.77
CA SER A 691 -21.66 -14.59 -14.47
C SER A 691 -21.62 -14.02 -15.88
N GLU A 692 -20.54 -13.35 -16.28
CA GLU A 692 -20.33 -12.74 -17.59
C GLU A 692 -18.97 -13.16 -18.18
N LEU A 693 -18.69 -12.78 -19.43
CA LEU A 693 -17.38 -13.03 -20.04
C LEU A 693 -16.36 -12.02 -19.51
N VAL A 694 -15.41 -12.51 -18.71
CA VAL A 694 -14.23 -11.77 -18.27
C VAL A 694 -13.01 -12.34 -18.99
N THR A 695 -12.18 -11.47 -19.57
CA THR A 695 -10.95 -11.86 -20.27
C THR A 695 -9.77 -11.08 -19.71
N ALA A 696 -8.57 -11.64 -19.91
CA ALA A 696 -7.28 -11.02 -19.57
C ALA A 696 -7.15 -9.58 -20.07
#